data_AF-A0A1B0FQ67-F1
#
_entry.id   AF-A0A1B0FQ67-F1
#
_cell.length_a   1.000
_cell.length_b   1.000
_cell.length_c   1.000
_cell.angle_alpha   90.00
_cell.angle_beta   90.00
_cell.angle_gamma   90.00
#
_symmetry.space_group_name_H-M   'P 1'
#
loop_
_entity.id
_entity.type
_entity.pdbx_description
1 polymer ?
#
loop_
_entity_poly.entity_id
_entity_poly.type
_entity_poly.pdbx_seq_one_letter_code
_entity_poly.pdbx_strand_id
1 'polypeptide(L)'
;MVICCLGIAKLERREMCDGYEYTNPIVVGNERDVPDNGMKQFDLIDSKKVLLIKQKGQLHAVGSNCPHYGAPLENGVLSDGRIRCPWHGACFDIKTGDIENFPGLDSLLCYKVEISKSGQVGIMARLKDVGLVKRVKDMVKRDLNDPSTFVVVGGGPAGGICVETLRQQGYAGRLILISKEAYLPYDRVQISKTTDVKIKALQYRQQEFYDEYDIETFLNVEATKVTGDKQTITLSNGMSIQYDKMFIATGCAPIIPQITGIDLKNVVIIRTYDDLAAISKAKDEKTKAVCLGSSIITLEVAQTLIRQVESVTIVGTTDLIGNEFLGDVIGERVLRLFTNNGVTVLTNSDIIEIFSNMNGEIEKVMLMDYKMLPCDLLIIDADVKLNTTFLERSGLKLNTDGSIDTNVYLRTSIESIYVGGDIANAPVYSIDNEFAVIRNYQIAQNHGRVAAINMIKSRSKILRTVPFFFTKLFGKSFRFSGYGEYTDLIIEGDLENLQFVAYFINNALKVVRVGSCGFNAVVAKFAELQSQGVSLTRKDVEKTEMAINRNFCRMNFNFKKMKPFKIDLSYIRAKDVKSPVEEYTEPVAVCHAMDVREYEMREFDFIKGKKVLIAKQRGRIHALGSLCPHAHAPLAKGVLGEGRIRCPWHGACFNLETGDIEDFPGINSLPRYKVDVERGGLVMVRARVKDFRCAGRVQKMVKRDPENPLVCLIIGGGIAGHMCAETLRKEGFTGKILMICKEPYLPYNRAKLTKDRNVTMKQIQFRPKEFYDEYNIEIILDTEAVKANMEEKSITTSDDVRLLYDKMLIATGSSPRKPSIKGIDLKNVFTLRDYDDWEHIKEASKVKNVVCIGSSYIILETVQSLISSAHTKVTVVSRSPVPMLGYGLAIGERILKLFRDNMITMLMQTTVVEVVGDADGNVTQLTLNDGQQLPCQCLIVGIGVRYNTDFLIGSGLPINADGSIQADTYLQTLIDDVYVAGDVAHAPVHSDNNRCSSIGHDQTAQYHGRIAAINMAGSRLVDLRTVPFYSTRLFNINFRCAGTGRYSDVVIDGNVETLNFAAYYLDNLDKVISVVGCNRDPIVSQYAELRSQGRILRRHDLLDAKKPWAARLKGPIKCY
;
A
#
# COMPACT_ATOMS: atom_id res chain seq x y z
N MET A 1 -1.92 28.53 52.76
CA MET A 1 -2.62 27.72 53.78
C MET A 1 -3.85 27.14 53.10
N VAL A 2 -3.84 25.92 52.57
CA VAL A 2 -3.94 24.66 53.31
C VAL A 2 -2.97 23.64 52.69
N ILE A 3 -1.79 23.53 53.31
CA ILE A 3 -0.87 22.39 53.20
C ILE A 3 -1.09 21.63 54.50
N CYS A 4 -2.00 20.66 54.52
CA CYS A 4 -2.14 19.64 55.58
C CYS A 4 -3.30 18.72 55.22
N CYS A 5 -3.04 17.61 54.52
CA CYS A 5 -3.88 16.39 54.47
C CYS A 5 -3.35 15.33 53.47
N LEU A 6 -2.18 15.52 52.85
CA LEU A 6 -1.49 14.44 52.14
C LEU A 6 -0.64 13.67 53.13
N GLY A 7 -1.12 12.51 53.56
CA GLY A 7 -0.35 11.50 54.31
C GLY A 7 0.74 10.85 53.45
N ILE A 8 1.64 11.65 52.87
CA ILE A 8 2.82 11.20 52.14
C ILE A 8 4.03 11.37 53.06
N ALA A 9 4.09 10.54 54.09
CA ALA A 9 5.27 10.38 54.93
C ALA A 9 5.72 8.92 54.85
N LYS A 10 6.39 8.56 53.74
CA LYS A 10 7.35 7.44 53.56
C LYS A 10 7.56 7.16 52.07
N LEU A 11 8.26 8.05 51.37
CA LEU A 11 8.82 7.78 50.04
C LEU A 11 10.29 8.26 50.01
N GLU A 12 11.14 7.65 50.84
CA GLU A 12 12.57 7.97 50.87
C GLU A 12 13.41 6.81 50.28
N ARG A 13 13.57 6.83 48.96
CA ARG A 13 14.82 6.55 48.21
C ARG A 13 14.61 6.86 46.73
N ARG A 14 15.55 7.60 46.13
CA ARG A 14 15.46 8.16 44.77
C ARG A 14 16.25 7.29 43.81
N GLU A 15 15.61 6.81 42.74
CA GLU A 15 16.27 6.12 41.64
C GLU A 15 16.11 6.93 40.35
N MET A 16 17.24 7.24 39.71
CA MET A 16 17.29 7.93 38.43
C MET A 16 17.45 6.86 37.34
N CYS A 17 16.43 6.72 36.48
CA CYS A 17 16.43 5.72 35.42
C CYS A 17 15.78 6.33 34.17
N ASP A 18 16.42 6.16 33.00
CA ASP A 18 15.98 6.71 31.71
C ASP A 18 15.70 8.22 31.69
N GLY A 19 16.39 8.99 32.55
CA GLY A 19 16.26 10.45 32.63
C GLY A 19 15.06 10.98 33.42
N TYR A 20 14.32 10.12 34.12
CA TYR A 20 13.17 10.52 34.95
C TYR A 20 13.31 10.09 36.41
N GLU A 21 12.67 10.85 37.31
CA GLU A 21 12.51 10.50 38.72
C GLU A 21 11.16 9.80 38.94
N TYR A 22 11.16 8.70 39.72
CA TYR A 22 9.98 7.86 39.98
C TYR A 22 9.65 7.77 41.47
N THR A 23 8.40 7.46 41.80
CA THR A 23 7.95 7.09 43.16
C THR A 23 8.49 5.71 43.56
N ASN A 24 8.44 5.37 44.87
CA ASN A 24 8.62 3.98 45.28
C ASN A 24 7.53 3.08 44.66
N PRO A 25 7.82 1.78 44.47
CA PRO A 25 6.84 0.83 43.93
C PRO A 25 5.64 0.66 44.85
N ILE A 26 4.44 0.81 44.29
CA ILE A 26 3.16 0.53 44.93
C ILE A 26 2.65 -0.80 44.39
N VAL A 27 2.41 -1.77 45.27
CA VAL A 27 1.90 -3.10 44.87
C VAL A 27 0.41 -2.99 44.54
N VAL A 28 0.02 -3.36 43.32
CA VAL A 28 -1.36 -3.23 42.81
C VAL A 28 -2.05 -4.56 42.49
N GLY A 29 -1.29 -5.66 42.38
CA GLY A 29 -1.85 -6.97 42.07
C GLY A 29 -0.79 -8.05 41.89
N ASN A 30 -1.19 -9.22 41.37
CA ASN A 30 -0.27 -10.30 41.01
C ASN A 30 -0.25 -10.49 39.48
N GLU A 31 0.91 -10.80 38.91
CA GLU A 31 1.06 -10.98 37.45
C GLU A 31 0.26 -12.16 36.87
N ARG A 32 -0.20 -13.07 37.74
CA ARG A 32 -1.05 -14.22 37.39
C ARG A 32 -2.52 -13.85 37.21
N ASP A 33 -2.92 -12.70 37.75
CA ASP A 33 -4.30 -12.19 37.66
C ASP A 33 -4.62 -11.57 36.30
N VAL A 34 -3.58 -11.32 35.49
CA VAL A 34 -3.68 -10.76 34.13
C VAL A 34 -3.29 -11.86 33.15
N PRO A 35 -4.23 -12.41 32.37
CA PRO A 35 -3.90 -13.42 31.37
C PRO A 35 -3.03 -12.81 30.26
N ASP A 36 -2.17 -13.63 29.65
CA ASP A 36 -1.39 -13.17 28.50
C ASP A 36 -2.31 -12.79 27.33
N ASN A 37 -2.01 -11.66 26.69
CA ASN A 37 -2.87 -10.94 25.74
C ASN A 37 -4.19 -10.48 26.35
N GLY A 38 -4.17 -10.11 27.62
CA GLY A 38 -5.31 -9.60 28.37
C GLY A 38 -4.97 -8.33 29.15
N MET A 39 -6.01 -7.70 29.65
CA MET A 39 -5.90 -6.51 30.49
C MET A 39 -6.91 -6.58 31.63
N LYS A 40 -6.55 -6.02 32.79
CA LYS A 40 -7.41 -6.01 33.98
C LYS A 40 -7.14 -4.77 34.81
N GLN A 41 -8.20 -4.19 35.32
CA GLN A 41 -8.14 -3.01 36.18
C GLN A 41 -7.88 -3.41 37.64
N PHE A 42 -7.04 -2.63 38.32
CA PHE A 42 -6.70 -2.81 39.74
C PHE A 42 -6.83 -1.48 40.47
N ASP A 43 -7.11 -1.56 41.78
CA ASP A 43 -7.16 -0.39 42.64
C ASP A 43 -5.74 0.13 42.91
N LEU A 44 -5.62 1.45 42.87
CA LEU A 44 -4.47 2.24 43.28
C LEU A 44 -4.87 3.05 44.54
N ILE A 45 -3.91 3.76 45.13
CA ILE A 45 -4.13 4.66 46.27
C ILE A 45 -5.23 5.71 45.93
N ASP A 46 -6.01 6.10 46.94
CA ASP A 46 -7.07 7.14 46.87
C ASP A 46 -8.17 6.88 45.84
N SER A 47 -8.65 5.63 45.74
CA SER A 47 -9.71 5.22 44.81
C SER A 47 -9.38 5.42 43.33
N LYS A 48 -8.12 5.72 42.99
CA LYS A 48 -7.63 5.70 41.62
C LYS A 48 -7.51 4.26 41.14
N LYS A 49 -7.47 4.07 39.83
CA LYS A 49 -7.32 2.74 39.22
C LYS A 49 -6.23 2.73 38.17
N VAL A 50 -5.58 1.58 38.03
CA VAL A 50 -4.56 1.31 37.00
C VAL A 50 -5.02 0.15 36.13
N LEU A 51 -4.68 0.19 34.84
CA LEU A 51 -4.89 -0.94 33.94
C LEU A 51 -3.57 -1.67 33.75
N LEU A 52 -3.52 -2.91 34.23
CA LEU A 52 -2.42 -3.82 33.92
C LEU A 52 -2.73 -4.57 32.64
N ILE A 53 -1.74 -4.65 31.76
CA ILE A 53 -1.85 -5.26 30.43
C ILE A 53 -0.72 -6.24 30.28
N LYS A 54 -1.03 -7.52 30.05
CA LYS A 54 -0.01 -8.54 29.78
C LYS A 54 -0.06 -8.88 28.30
N GLN A 55 1.04 -8.69 27.59
CA GLN A 55 1.14 -9.01 26.18
C GLN A 55 2.49 -9.63 25.86
N LYS A 56 2.49 -10.80 25.20
CA LYS A 56 3.69 -11.56 24.85
C LYS A 56 4.59 -11.80 26.05
N GLY A 57 3.99 -12.10 27.21
CA GLY A 57 4.67 -12.34 28.48
C GLY A 57 5.20 -11.09 29.19
N GLN A 58 5.08 -9.90 28.60
CA GLN A 58 5.48 -8.64 29.23
C GLN A 58 4.29 -7.95 29.89
N LEU A 59 4.50 -7.38 31.08
CA LEU A 59 3.47 -6.66 31.81
C LEU A 59 3.70 -5.15 31.71
N HIS A 60 2.65 -4.43 31.34
CA HIS A 60 2.61 -2.98 31.23
C HIS A 60 1.54 -2.42 32.14
N ALA A 61 1.71 -1.17 32.57
CA ALA A 61 0.77 -0.47 33.44
C ALA A 61 0.49 0.93 32.91
N VAL A 62 -0.79 1.23 32.65
CA VAL A 62 -1.23 2.53 32.15
C VAL A 62 -2.47 3.03 32.89
N GLY A 63 -2.83 4.31 32.71
CA GLY A 63 -4.09 4.86 33.21
C GLY A 63 -5.31 4.06 32.74
N SER A 64 -6.29 3.86 33.62
CA SER A 64 -7.38 2.91 33.35
C SER A 64 -8.54 3.45 32.52
N ASN A 65 -8.63 4.78 32.37
CA ASN A 65 -9.73 5.45 31.71
C ASN A 65 -9.20 6.26 30.52
N CYS A 66 -9.96 6.28 29.43
CA CYS A 66 -9.65 7.10 28.27
C CYS A 66 -9.63 8.59 28.66
N PRO A 67 -8.57 9.35 28.35
CA PRO A 67 -8.42 10.75 28.74
C PRO A 67 -9.38 11.70 28.01
N HIS A 68 -10.11 11.21 27.01
CA HIS A 68 -11.13 11.96 26.29
C HIS A 68 -12.38 12.17 27.16
N TYR A 69 -13.27 11.18 27.28
CA TYR A 69 -14.49 11.26 28.12
C TYR A 69 -14.56 10.16 29.19
N GLY A 70 -13.42 9.63 29.65
CA GLY A 70 -13.37 8.74 30.81
C GLY A 70 -13.81 7.29 30.57
N ALA A 71 -13.92 6.85 29.31
CA ALA A 71 -14.31 5.48 28.98
C ALA A 71 -13.39 4.45 29.68
N PRO A 72 -13.93 3.46 30.42
CA PRO A 72 -13.10 2.41 31.03
C PRO A 72 -12.40 1.59 29.95
N LEU A 73 -11.06 1.60 29.94
CA LEU A 73 -10.26 0.95 28.90
C LEU A 73 -10.20 -0.57 29.06
N GLU A 74 -10.53 -1.11 30.23
CA GLU A 74 -10.74 -2.55 30.43
C GLU A 74 -11.85 -3.12 29.53
N ASN A 75 -12.79 -2.28 29.07
CA ASN A 75 -13.84 -2.65 28.11
C ASN A 75 -13.45 -2.36 26.65
N GLY A 76 -12.21 -1.89 26.43
CA GLY A 76 -11.66 -1.58 25.12
C GLY A 76 -11.21 -2.80 24.33
N VAL A 77 -10.48 -2.55 23.26
CA VAL A 77 -9.92 -3.58 22.39
C VAL A 77 -8.40 -3.52 22.48
N LEU A 78 -7.80 -4.57 23.04
CA LEU A 78 -6.36 -4.76 23.06
C LEU A 78 -5.91 -5.41 21.74
N SER A 79 -4.95 -4.80 21.07
CA SER A 79 -4.23 -5.35 19.92
C SER A 79 -2.72 -5.25 20.13
N ASP A 80 -1.92 -5.69 19.16
CA ASP A 80 -0.46 -5.74 19.31
C ASP A 80 0.10 -4.34 19.58
N GLY A 81 0.61 -4.12 20.79
CA GLY A 81 1.20 -2.86 21.26
C GLY A 81 0.23 -1.75 21.63
N ARG A 82 -1.09 -1.89 21.49
CA ARG A 82 -2.03 -0.77 21.67
C ARG A 82 -3.42 -1.15 22.19
N ILE A 83 -4.12 -0.17 22.78
CA ILE A 83 -5.51 -0.31 23.21
C ILE A 83 -6.38 0.72 22.51
N ARG A 84 -7.55 0.29 22.02
CA ARG A 84 -8.59 1.14 21.46
C ARG A 84 -9.76 1.32 22.41
N CYS A 85 -10.14 2.59 22.63
CA CYS A 85 -11.28 3.00 23.43
C CYS A 85 -12.60 2.48 22.82
N PRO A 86 -13.50 1.88 23.64
CA PRO A 86 -14.75 1.30 23.15
C PRO A 86 -15.83 2.36 22.86
N TRP A 87 -15.68 3.59 23.35
CA TRP A 87 -16.70 4.62 23.18
C TRP A 87 -16.51 5.44 21.90
N HIS A 88 -15.28 5.92 21.67
CA HIS A 88 -15.01 6.90 20.61
C HIS A 88 -13.87 6.49 19.67
N GLY A 89 -13.19 5.35 19.90
CA GLY A 89 -12.19 4.82 18.99
C GLY A 89 -10.75 5.32 19.17
N ALA A 90 -10.49 6.21 20.13
CA ALA A 90 -9.14 6.67 20.48
C ALA A 90 -8.19 5.50 20.79
N CYS A 91 -6.93 5.59 20.38
CA CYS A 91 -5.94 4.52 20.59
C CYS A 91 -4.73 5.01 21.37
N PHE A 92 -4.15 4.13 22.17
CA PHE A 92 -2.99 4.41 23.01
C PHE A 92 -1.98 3.27 22.94
N ASP A 93 -0.70 3.60 22.84
CA ASP A 93 0.39 2.65 22.94
C ASP A 93 0.48 2.11 24.38
N ILE A 94 0.56 0.79 24.55
CA ILE A 94 0.52 0.17 25.89
C ILE A 94 1.81 0.34 26.68
N LYS A 95 2.93 0.66 26.01
CA LYS A 95 4.25 0.75 26.64
C LYS A 95 4.56 2.14 27.14
N THR A 96 4.09 3.14 26.41
CA THR A 96 4.35 4.56 26.64
C THR A 96 3.11 5.26 27.18
N GLY A 97 1.92 4.74 26.90
CA GLY A 97 0.65 5.44 27.14
C GLY A 97 0.35 6.54 26.12
N ASP A 98 1.22 6.76 25.13
CA ASP A 98 1.05 7.83 24.15
C ASP A 98 -0.21 7.61 23.32
N ILE A 99 -0.98 8.68 23.08
CA ILE A 99 -2.06 8.63 22.11
C ILE A 99 -1.50 8.32 20.71
N GLU A 100 -2.13 7.40 20.00
CA GLU A 100 -1.75 6.95 18.65
C GLU A 100 -2.83 7.27 17.61
N ASN A 101 -4.09 7.30 18.03
CA ASN A 101 -5.24 7.62 17.19
C ASN A 101 -6.27 8.39 18.02
N PHE A 102 -6.96 9.29 17.36
CA PHE A 102 -7.94 10.22 17.92
C PHE A 102 -9.33 9.56 18.01
N PRO A 103 -10.32 10.13 18.72
CA PRO A 103 -10.39 11.47 19.35
C PRO A 103 -9.86 11.53 20.79
N GLY A 104 -9.19 12.63 21.11
CA GLY A 104 -8.56 12.91 22.41
C GLY A 104 -7.25 13.67 22.21
N LEU A 105 -6.82 14.47 23.19
CA LEU A 105 -5.57 15.25 23.07
C LEU A 105 -4.44 14.63 23.88
N ASP A 106 -4.79 14.17 25.07
CA ASP A 106 -3.81 13.76 26.07
C ASP A 106 -3.54 12.25 26.00
N SER A 107 -2.36 11.90 26.46
CA SER A 107 -1.88 10.53 26.59
C SER A 107 -2.28 9.95 27.95
N LEU A 108 -2.27 8.62 28.05
CA LEU A 108 -2.42 7.92 29.31
C LEU A 108 -1.20 8.15 30.20
N LEU A 109 -1.44 8.16 31.51
CA LEU A 109 -0.34 7.95 32.46
C LEU A 109 0.28 6.58 32.20
N CYS A 110 1.60 6.51 32.29
CA CYS A 110 2.35 5.28 32.11
C CYS A 110 3.22 5.06 33.35
N TYR A 111 3.22 3.82 33.84
CA TYR A 111 3.93 3.45 35.06
C TYR A 111 5.05 2.47 34.73
N LYS A 112 6.18 2.62 35.41
CA LYS A 112 7.22 1.58 35.39
C LYS A 112 6.72 0.39 36.21
N VAL A 113 6.94 -0.82 35.72
CA VAL A 113 6.46 -2.06 36.33
C VAL A 113 7.65 -2.85 36.88
N GLU A 114 7.54 -3.31 38.12
CA GLU A 114 8.47 -4.23 38.76
C GLU A 114 7.74 -5.46 39.26
N ILE A 115 8.30 -6.64 39.00
CA ILE A 115 7.72 -7.92 39.41
C ILE A 115 8.64 -8.56 40.44
N SER A 116 8.12 -8.78 41.64
CA SER A 116 8.86 -9.48 42.69
C SER A 116 8.99 -10.98 42.39
N LYS A 117 9.89 -11.69 43.10
CA LYS A 117 10.06 -13.16 42.98
C LYS A 117 8.78 -13.95 43.28
N SER A 118 7.84 -13.40 44.06
CA SER A 118 6.54 -14.02 44.37
C SER A 118 5.44 -13.68 43.35
N GLY A 119 5.76 -12.89 42.31
CA GLY A 119 4.83 -12.47 41.27
C GLY A 119 3.98 -11.24 41.62
N GLN A 120 4.24 -10.56 42.75
CA GLN A 120 3.57 -9.28 43.03
C GLN A 120 4.07 -8.20 42.08
N VAL A 121 3.13 -7.41 41.58
CA VAL A 121 3.35 -6.34 40.61
C VAL A 121 3.39 -5.00 41.35
N GLY A 122 4.57 -4.41 41.43
CA GLY A 122 4.79 -3.02 41.86
C GLY A 122 4.74 -2.09 40.66
N ILE A 123 4.08 -0.93 40.81
CA ILE A 123 4.11 0.13 39.80
C ILE A 123 4.71 1.41 40.38
N MET A 124 5.41 2.16 39.55
CA MET A 124 6.05 3.43 39.91
C MET A 124 5.59 4.52 38.94
N ALA A 125 5.09 5.64 39.48
CA ALA A 125 4.71 6.80 38.69
C ALA A 125 5.91 7.74 38.52
N ARG A 126 5.98 8.47 37.40
CA ARG A 126 6.92 9.59 37.28
C ARG A 126 6.50 10.68 38.26
N LEU A 127 7.46 11.30 38.95
CA LEU A 127 7.14 12.32 39.96
C LEU A 127 6.35 13.50 39.39
N LYS A 128 6.68 13.94 38.17
CA LYS A 128 5.94 15.00 37.46
C LYS A 128 4.48 14.64 37.12
N ASP A 129 4.17 13.34 37.07
CA ASP A 129 2.84 12.83 36.72
C ASP A 129 1.98 12.51 37.97
N VAL A 130 2.55 12.62 39.17
CA VAL A 130 1.84 12.35 40.43
C VAL A 130 0.70 13.34 40.59
N GLY A 131 -0.50 12.82 40.92
CA GLY A 131 -1.71 13.63 41.08
C GLY A 131 -2.51 13.81 39.79
N LEU A 132 -1.90 13.64 38.62
CA LEU A 132 -2.58 13.77 37.33
C LEU A 132 -3.50 12.57 37.04
N VAL A 133 -4.33 12.72 36.01
CA VAL A 133 -5.21 11.65 35.46
C VAL A 133 -4.91 11.38 33.98
N LYS A 134 -4.28 12.34 33.30
CA LYS A 134 -3.85 12.33 31.90
C LYS A 134 -2.60 13.20 31.76
N ARG A 135 -1.82 13.01 30.71
CA ARG A 135 -0.60 13.81 30.48
C ARG A 135 -0.51 14.31 29.04
N VAL A 136 0.08 15.49 28.87
CA VAL A 136 0.56 15.93 27.54
C VAL A 136 1.83 15.14 27.23
N LYS A 137 2.03 14.78 25.96
CA LYS A 137 3.30 14.17 25.53
C LYS A 137 4.40 15.24 25.59
N ASP A 138 5.60 14.85 26.01
CA ASP A 138 6.72 15.77 26.12
C ASP A 138 6.99 16.50 24.79
N MET A 139 7.26 17.80 24.88
CA MET A 139 7.36 18.73 23.76
C MET A 139 8.64 19.55 23.88
N VAL A 140 9.25 19.88 22.74
CA VAL A 140 10.35 20.86 22.70
C VAL A 140 9.80 22.29 22.71
N LYS A 141 10.63 23.23 23.12
CA LYS A 141 10.38 24.68 22.95
C LYS A 141 11.14 25.20 21.74
N ARG A 142 10.86 26.44 21.33
CA ARG A 142 11.60 27.08 20.25
C ARG A 142 13.09 27.19 20.59
N ASP A 143 13.93 26.85 19.62
CA ASP A 143 15.35 27.17 19.61
C ASP A 143 15.58 28.35 18.65
N LEU A 144 16.10 29.47 19.16
CA LEU A 144 16.36 30.66 18.36
C LEU A 144 17.45 30.45 17.30
N ASN A 145 18.22 29.35 17.39
CA ASN A 145 19.23 28.99 16.39
C ASN A 145 18.68 28.18 15.21
N ASP A 146 17.43 27.70 15.28
CA ASP A 146 16.75 27.05 14.16
C ASP A 146 16.02 28.14 13.33
N PRO A 147 16.52 28.50 12.13
CA PRO A 147 15.95 29.59 11.35
C PRO A 147 14.65 29.19 10.63
N SER A 148 14.28 27.91 10.64
CA SER A 148 13.14 27.43 9.87
C SER A 148 11.81 27.96 10.41
N THR A 149 10.84 28.17 9.53
CA THR A 149 9.49 28.65 9.84
C THR A 149 8.44 27.71 9.26
N PHE A 150 7.66 27.08 10.13
CA PHE A 150 6.49 26.27 9.73
C PHE A 150 5.19 27.03 10.01
N VAL A 151 4.27 26.97 9.05
CA VAL A 151 2.97 27.65 9.12
C VAL A 151 1.83 26.64 9.10
N VAL A 152 0.85 26.82 9.99
CA VAL A 152 -0.39 26.05 10.03
C VAL A 152 -1.57 26.99 9.83
N VAL A 153 -2.39 26.73 8.80
CA VAL A 153 -3.54 27.56 8.43
C VAL A 153 -4.83 26.84 8.77
N GLY A 154 -5.60 27.38 9.71
CA GLY A 154 -6.88 26.84 10.17
C GLY A 154 -6.84 26.43 11.65
N GLY A 155 -7.62 27.12 12.48
CA GLY A 155 -7.75 26.86 13.92
C GLY A 155 -8.66 25.69 14.30
N GLY A 156 -8.88 24.72 13.41
CA GLY A 156 -9.74 23.55 13.67
C GLY A 156 -9.03 22.37 14.35
N PRO A 157 -9.69 21.20 14.48
CA PRO A 157 -9.10 19.97 15.02
C PRO A 157 -7.79 19.56 14.35
N ALA A 158 -7.71 19.68 13.02
CA ALA A 158 -6.50 19.34 12.27
C ALA A 158 -5.33 20.28 12.59
N GLY A 159 -5.56 21.60 12.56
CA GLY A 159 -4.50 22.58 12.82
C GLY A 159 -3.99 22.54 14.26
N GLY A 160 -4.90 22.44 15.23
CA GLY A 160 -4.53 22.31 16.65
C GLY A 160 -3.65 21.09 16.93
N ILE A 161 -4.00 19.93 16.36
CA ILE A 161 -3.17 18.72 16.49
C ILE A 161 -1.85 18.85 15.74
N CYS A 162 -1.82 19.53 14.59
CA CYS A 162 -0.59 19.70 13.81
C CYS A 162 0.47 20.45 14.62
N VAL A 163 0.13 21.62 15.18
CA VAL A 163 1.10 22.44 15.94
C VAL A 163 1.60 21.74 17.20
N GLU A 164 0.70 21.05 17.91
CA GLU A 164 1.07 20.27 19.09
C GLU A 164 1.98 19.09 18.69
N THR A 165 1.66 18.37 17.61
CA THR A 165 2.48 17.25 17.13
C THR A 165 3.86 17.71 16.67
N LEU A 166 3.99 18.86 16.01
CA LEU A 166 5.29 19.39 15.57
C LEU A 166 6.26 19.55 16.75
N ARG A 167 5.80 20.16 17.85
CA ARG A 167 6.60 20.30 19.07
C ARG A 167 6.84 18.94 19.76
N GLN A 168 5.88 18.01 19.73
CA GLN A 168 6.06 16.65 20.27
C GLN A 168 7.07 15.80 19.46
N GLN A 169 7.30 16.15 18.19
CA GLN A 169 8.24 15.46 17.30
C GLN A 169 9.61 16.15 17.21
N GLY A 170 9.83 17.19 18.02
CA GLY A 170 11.13 17.85 18.14
C GLY A 170 11.36 19.01 17.17
N TYR A 171 10.32 19.53 16.51
CA TYR A 171 10.48 20.76 15.71
C TYR A 171 10.71 21.96 16.62
N ALA A 172 11.88 22.57 16.54
CA ALA A 172 12.29 23.69 17.39
C ALA A 172 12.31 25.05 16.67
N GLY A 173 12.10 25.10 15.35
CA GLY A 173 11.98 26.35 14.60
C GLY A 173 10.73 27.18 14.94
N ARG A 174 10.56 28.30 14.24
CA ARG A 174 9.41 29.20 14.39
C ARG A 174 8.13 28.51 13.92
N LEU A 175 7.07 28.53 14.74
CA LEU A 175 5.81 27.88 14.45
C LEU A 175 4.64 28.85 14.58
N ILE A 176 3.84 28.97 13.52
CA ILE A 176 2.74 29.94 13.44
C ILE A 176 1.43 29.23 13.15
N LEU A 177 0.40 29.48 13.97
CA LEU A 177 -0.98 29.06 13.77
C LEU A 177 -1.84 30.25 13.38
N ILE A 178 -2.47 30.18 12.21
CA ILE A 178 -3.35 31.22 11.67
C ILE A 178 -4.80 30.75 11.75
N SER A 179 -5.68 31.56 12.34
CA SER A 179 -7.11 31.26 12.47
C SER A 179 -7.97 32.48 12.17
N LYS A 180 -8.95 32.29 11.28
CA LYS A 180 -9.98 33.29 10.99
C LYS A 180 -10.87 33.56 12.20
N GLU A 181 -11.15 32.54 13.01
CA GLU A 181 -12.00 32.67 14.19
C GLU A 181 -11.25 33.40 15.33
N ALA A 182 -11.99 34.08 16.20
CA ALA A 182 -11.45 34.82 17.35
C ALA A 182 -10.92 33.92 18.48
N TYR A 183 -10.94 32.60 18.30
CA TYR A 183 -10.75 31.60 19.35
C TYR A 183 -9.62 30.64 19.00
N LEU A 184 -8.90 30.18 20.03
CA LEU A 184 -7.95 29.06 19.89
C LEU A 184 -8.72 27.78 19.50
N PRO A 185 -8.04 26.78 18.92
CA PRO A 185 -8.66 25.51 18.57
C PRO A 185 -9.53 24.89 19.66
N TYR A 186 -10.75 24.50 19.29
CA TYR A 186 -11.79 24.02 20.22
C TYR A 186 -12.60 22.84 19.66
N ASP A 187 -13.28 22.13 20.57
CA ASP A 187 -14.12 20.98 20.23
C ASP A 187 -15.42 21.39 19.52
N ARG A 188 -15.35 21.38 18.20
CA ARG A 188 -16.48 21.70 17.31
C ARG A 188 -17.65 20.74 17.41
N VAL A 189 -17.45 19.53 17.94
CA VAL A 189 -18.52 18.53 18.12
C VAL A 189 -19.52 18.99 19.19
N GLN A 190 -19.14 19.91 20.06
CA GLN A 190 -20.04 20.45 21.08
C GLN A 190 -21.06 21.46 20.52
N ILE A 191 -20.78 22.07 19.36
CA ILE A 191 -21.62 23.14 18.81
C ILE A 191 -23.07 22.69 18.57
N SER A 192 -23.29 21.43 18.22
CA SER A 192 -24.63 20.84 18.01
C SER A 192 -25.20 20.12 19.23
N LYS A 193 -24.46 20.00 20.35
CA LYS A 193 -24.78 19.10 21.48
C LYS A 193 -25.02 19.79 22.81
N THR A 194 -24.78 21.09 22.88
CA THR A 194 -25.03 21.91 24.06
C THR A 194 -25.57 23.25 23.61
N THR A 195 -25.97 24.08 24.57
CA THR A 195 -26.48 25.44 24.34
C THR A 195 -25.92 26.45 25.34
N ASP A 196 -25.49 26.02 26.52
CA ASP A 196 -25.03 26.92 27.58
C ASP A 196 -23.59 26.58 28.00
N VAL A 197 -22.64 26.85 27.09
CA VAL A 197 -21.20 26.62 27.34
C VAL A 197 -20.36 27.84 26.94
N LYS A 198 -19.35 28.14 27.75
CA LYS A 198 -18.37 29.19 27.45
C LYS A 198 -17.25 28.63 26.57
N ILE A 199 -16.76 29.42 25.61
CA ILE A 199 -15.68 29.02 24.69
C ILE A 199 -14.46 28.42 25.41
N LYS A 200 -14.09 28.97 26.57
CA LYS A 200 -12.95 28.51 27.37
C LYS A 200 -13.02 27.01 27.71
N ALA A 201 -14.23 26.48 27.90
CA ALA A 201 -14.44 25.06 28.22
C ALA A 201 -14.38 24.14 26.98
N LEU A 202 -14.52 24.71 25.78
CA LEU A 202 -14.43 23.98 24.52
C LEU A 202 -13.01 23.96 23.94
N GLN A 203 -12.18 24.96 24.28
CA GLN A 203 -10.81 25.07 23.79
C GLN A 203 -9.95 23.88 24.23
N TYR A 204 -9.19 23.32 23.28
CA TYR A 204 -8.28 22.20 23.49
C TYR A 204 -7.17 22.52 24.49
N ARG A 205 -6.61 23.73 24.33
CA ARG A 205 -5.51 24.27 25.11
C ARG A 205 -5.82 25.75 25.39
N GLN A 206 -5.35 26.24 26.53
CA GLN A 206 -5.47 27.66 26.90
C GLN A 206 -4.26 28.44 26.34
N GLN A 207 -4.31 29.78 26.36
CA GLN A 207 -3.25 30.61 25.78
C GLN A 207 -1.87 30.29 26.37
N GLU A 208 -1.83 30.00 27.68
CA GLU A 208 -0.60 29.71 28.41
C GLU A 208 0.15 28.49 27.83
N PHE A 209 -0.56 27.54 27.23
CA PHE A 209 0.06 26.39 26.56
C PHE A 209 0.80 26.80 25.28
N TYR A 210 0.21 27.67 24.47
CA TYR A 210 0.83 28.14 23.23
C TYR A 210 2.05 29.01 23.54
N ASP A 211 1.94 29.87 24.57
CA ASP A 211 3.02 30.71 25.05
C ASP A 211 4.18 29.86 25.62
N GLU A 212 3.87 28.78 26.38
CA GLU A 212 4.89 27.90 26.98
C GLU A 212 5.82 27.23 25.95
N TYR A 213 5.27 26.88 24.78
CA TYR A 213 5.98 26.19 23.69
C TYR A 213 6.32 27.10 22.49
N ASP A 214 6.14 28.41 22.67
CA ASP A 214 6.39 29.45 21.67
C ASP A 214 5.77 29.11 20.30
N ILE A 215 4.43 28.97 20.33
CA ILE A 215 3.58 28.79 19.15
C ILE A 215 2.85 30.12 18.93
N GLU A 216 3.19 30.84 17.86
CA GLU A 216 2.57 32.12 17.54
C GLU A 216 1.13 31.91 17.05
N THR A 217 0.15 32.54 17.69
CA THR A 217 -1.28 32.42 17.33
C THR A 217 -1.82 33.71 16.74
N PHE A 218 -2.19 33.69 15.47
CA PHE A 218 -2.85 34.81 14.78
C PHE A 218 -4.35 34.52 14.67
N LEU A 219 -5.11 35.03 15.64
CA LEU A 219 -6.58 34.94 15.70
C LEU A 219 -7.22 36.16 15.03
N ASN A 220 -8.46 36.02 14.53
CA ASN A 220 -9.10 37.02 13.66
C ASN A 220 -8.26 37.39 12.43
N VAL A 221 -7.44 36.45 11.96
CA VAL A 221 -6.58 36.64 10.80
C VAL A 221 -6.77 35.45 9.87
N GLU A 222 -7.35 35.70 8.71
CA GLU A 222 -7.43 34.70 7.64
C GLU A 222 -6.27 34.83 6.64
N ALA A 223 -5.92 33.70 6.03
CA ALA A 223 -5.07 33.65 4.85
C ALA A 223 -5.85 34.10 3.63
N THR A 224 -5.30 35.05 2.87
CA THR A 224 -5.96 35.64 1.70
C THR A 224 -5.30 35.24 0.39
N LYS A 225 -4.04 34.79 0.43
CA LYS A 225 -3.32 34.30 -0.74
C LYS A 225 -2.15 33.40 -0.35
N VAL A 226 -1.92 32.35 -1.13
CA VAL A 226 -0.68 31.55 -1.10
C VAL A 226 0.03 31.70 -2.44
N THR A 227 1.35 31.83 -2.40
CA THR A 227 2.23 31.81 -3.59
C THR A 227 3.23 30.67 -3.39
N GLY A 228 2.89 29.49 -3.91
CA GLY A 228 3.54 28.23 -3.54
C GLY A 228 4.99 28.10 -4.04
N ASP A 229 5.29 28.62 -5.22
CA ASP A 229 6.63 28.71 -5.81
C ASP A 229 7.58 29.60 -4.99
N LYS A 230 7.05 30.67 -4.39
CA LYS A 230 7.80 31.58 -3.52
C LYS A 230 7.70 31.23 -2.03
N GLN A 231 7.03 30.13 -1.70
CA GLN A 231 6.76 29.69 -0.32
C GLN A 231 6.32 30.83 0.61
N THR A 232 5.34 31.61 0.15
CA THR A 232 4.86 32.80 0.86
C THR A 232 3.34 32.74 1.04
N ILE A 233 2.86 33.16 2.22
CA ILE A 233 1.44 33.34 2.53
C ILE A 233 1.16 34.80 2.90
N THR A 234 0.06 35.34 2.36
CA THR A 234 -0.45 36.68 2.68
C THR A 234 -1.69 36.57 3.55
N LEU A 235 -1.77 37.45 4.55
CA LEU A 235 -2.81 37.46 5.55
C LEU A 235 -3.70 38.72 5.42
N SER A 236 -4.90 38.63 5.95
CA SER A 236 -5.91 39.71 5.99
C SER A 236 -5.46 40.96 6.74
N ASN A 237 -4.52 40.84 7.68
CA ASN A 237 -3.93 41.98 8.39
C ASN A 237 -2.78 42.67 7.61
N GLY A 238 -2.53 42.28 6.35
CA GLY A 238 -1.49 42.83 5.50
C GLY A 238 -0.11 42.18 5.67
N MET A 239 0.07 41.28 6.64
CA MET A 239 1.34 40.57 6.81
C MET A 239 1.58 39.57 5.67
N SER A 240 2.85 39.40 5.31
CA SER A 240 3.31 38.35 4.41
C SER A 240 4.40 37.54 5.11
N ILE A 241 4.23 36.22 5.13
CA ILE A 241 5.10 35.30 5.87
C ILE A 241 5.73 34.34 4.87
N GLN A 242 7.05 34.27 4.89
CA GLN A 242 7.82 33.24 4.21
C GLN A 242 7.88 31.98 5.09
N TYR A 243 7.73 30.80 4.49
CA TYR A 243 7.70 29.53 5.20
C TYR A 243 8.60 28.48 4.54
N ASP A 244 9.07 27.52 5.32
CA ASP A 244 9.75 26.33 4.82
C ASP A 244 8.74 25.22 4.51
N LYS A 245 7.80 24.99 5.42
CA LYS A 245 6.69 24.04 5.27
C LYS A 245 5.38 24.66 5.75
N MET A 246 4.28 24.30 5.09
CA MET A 246 2.94 24.76 5.45
C MET A 246 1.95 23.60 5.50
N PHE A 247 1.07 23.60 6.50
CA PHE A 247 -0.10 22.72 6.60
C PHE A 247 -1.39 23.53 6.52
N ILE A 248 -2.25 23.21 5.55
CA ILE A 248 -3.52 23.90 5.32
C ILE A 248 -4.68 22.99 5.75
N ALA A 249 -5.50 23.48 6.67
CA ALA A 249 -6.66 22.78 7.21
C ALA A 249 -7.82 23.76 7.50
N THR A 250 -8.20 24.53 6.48
CA THR A 250 -9.18 25.63 6.58
C THR A 250 -10.63 25.17 6.66
N GLY A 251 -10.89 23.87 6.50
CA GLY A 251 -12.21 23.28 6.66
C GLY A 251 -13.23 23.80 5.64
N CYS A 252 -14.50 23.85 6.05
CA CYS A 252 -15.61 24.32 5.22
C CYS A 252 -16.45 25.39 5.93
N ALA A 253 -17.16 26.18 5.11
CA ALA A 253 -18.13 27.19 5.52
C ALA A 253 -19.52 26.82 4.98
N PRO A 254 -20.61 27.19 5.67
CA PRO A 254 -21.96 26.95 5.17
C PRO A 254 -22.22 27.74 3.89
N ILE A 255 -23.02 27.15 2.99
CA ILE A 255 -23.60 27.81 1.83
C ILE A 255 -24.87 28.51 2.32
N ILE A 256 -24.94 29.83 2.15
CA ILE A 256 -26.10 30.61 2.56
C ILE A 256 -27.26 30.32 1.59
N PRO A 257 -28.38 29.75 2.06
CA PRO A 257 -29.53 29.46 1.21
C PRO A 257 -30.13 30.73 0.61
N GLN A 258 -30.63 30.65 -0.62
CA GLN A 258 -31.30 31.76 -1.30
C GLN A 258 -32.78 31.83 -0.90
N ILE A 259 -33.04 32.18 0.37
CA ILE A 259 -34.39 32.29 0.93
C ILE A 259 -34.65 33.74 1.34
N THR A 260 -35.76 34.32 0.91
CA THR A 260 -36.16 35.66 1.33
C THR A 260 -36.32 35.71 2.85
N GLY A 261 -35.68 36.68 3.52
CA GLY A 261 -35.70 36.84 4.97
C GLY A 261 -34.61 36.06 5.72
N ILE A 262 -33.59 35.52 5.04
CA ILE A 262 -32.48 34.78 5.65
C ILE A 262 -31.64 35.62 6.64
N ASP A 263 -31.60 36.95 6.46
CA ASP A 263 -30.81 37.88 7.29
C ASP A 263 -31.57 38.41 8.51
N LEU A 264 -32.78 37.90 8.78
CA LEU A 264 -33.58 38.32 9.92
C LEU A 264 -32.95 37.91 11.26
N LYS A 265 -33.25 38.66 12.33
CA LYS A 265 -32.82 38.26 13.68
C LYS A 265 -33.43 36.92 14.05
N ASN A 266 -32.67 36.13 14.80
CA ASN A 266 -32.99 34.76 15.21
C ASN A 266 -33.07 33.75 14.04
N VAL A 267 -32.53 34.08 12.87
CA VAL A 267 -32.18 33.10 11.84
C VAL A 267 -30.69 32.79 11.98
N VAL A 268 -30.33 31.54 12.28
CA VAL A 268 -28.96 31.12 12.56
C VAL A 268 -28.55 29.96 11.65
N ILE A 269 -27.47 30.13 10.91
CA ILE A 269 -26.84 29.06 10.13
C ILE A 269 -25.74 28.45 10.98
N ILE A 270 -25.93 27.21 11.46
CA ILE A 270 -25.08 26.66 12.52
C ILE A 270 -23.74 26.14 11.99
N ARG A 271 -22.63 26.71 12.47
CA ARG A 271 -21.30 26.13 12.25
C ARG A 271 -20.38 26.42 13.43
N THR A 272 -20.19 27.68 13.81
CA THR A 272 -19.18 28.19 14.75
C THR A 272 -19.68 28.29 16.20
N TYR A 273 -18.79 28.66 17.12
CA TYR A 273 -19.16 29.02 18.48
C TYR A 273 -20.08 30.25 18.55
N ASP A 274 -19.89 31.24 17.67
CA ASP A 274 -20.71 32.44 17.67
C ASP A 274 -22.17 32.11 17.30
N ASP A 275 -22.38 31.14 16.41
CA ASP A 275 -23.72 30.63 16.05
C ASP A 275 -24.39 29.94 17.26
N LEU A 276 -23.62 29.15 18.02
CA LEU A 276 -24.09 28.56 19.27
C LEU A 276 -24.49 29.63 20.29
N ALA A 277 -23.68 30.69 20.43
CA ALA A 277 -23.98 31.80 21.33
C ALA A 277 -25.23 32.58 20.88
N ALA A 278 -25.45 32.73 19.58
CA ALA A 278 -26.66 33.33 19.01
C ALA A 278 -27.90 32.48 19.32
N ILE A 279 -27.83 31.16 19.13
CA ILE A 279 -28.90 30.22 19.49
C ILE A 279 -29.21 30.29 20.99
N SER A 280 -28.18 30.29 21.85
CA SER A 280 -28.33 30.38 23.31
C SER A 280 -29.04 31.66 23.74
N LYS A 281 -28.74 32.79 23.09
CA LYS A 281 -29.34 34.09 23.38
C LYS A 281 -30.77 34.21 22.87
N ALA A 282 -31.10 33.59 21.74
CA ALA A 282 -32.40 33.70 21.10
C ALA A 282 -33.46 32.79 21.73
N LYS A 283 -33.07 31.72 22.42
CA LYS A 283 -34.00 30.76 23.03
C LYS A 283 -34.50 31.18 24.42
N ASP A 284 -35.76 30.87 24.67
CA ASP A 284 -36.40 30.80 25.98
C ASP A 284 -37.46 29.69 25.99
N GLU A 285 -38.12 29.48 27.14
CA GLU A 285 -39.14 28.44 27.33
C GLU A 285 -40.39 28.60 26.44
N LYS A 286 -40.61 29.77 25.83
CA LYS A 286 -41.76 30.08 24.95
C LYS A 286 -41.41 30.01 23.46
N THR A 287 -40.13 29.84 23.14
CA THR A 287 -39.63 29.88 21.77
C THR A 287 -40.18 28.71 20.96
N LYS A 288 -40.67 28.97 19.74
CA LYS A 288 -41.00 27.94 18.73
C LYS A 288 -39.85 27.83 17.76
N ALA A 289 -39.04 26.78 17.91
CA ALA A 289 -37.85 26.59 17.10
C ALA A 289 -38.12 25.74 15.86
N VAL A 290 -37.59 26.16 14.72
CA VAL A 290 -37.59 25.37 13.46
C VAL A 290 -36.14 25.02 13.11
N CYS A 291 -35.88 23.75 12.84
CA CYS A 291 -34.58 23.26 12.37
C CYS A 291 -34.72 22.83 10.90
N LEU A 292 -34.07 23.54 9.98
CA LEU A 292 -34.03 23.21 8.56
C LEU A 292 -32.80 22.35 8.26
N GLY A 293 -33.01 21.11 7.80
CA GLY A 293 -31.95 20.19 7.39
C GLY A 293 -32.31 18.71 7.57
N SER A 294 -31.53 17.84 6.94
CA SER A 294 -31.71 16.38 6.99
C SER A 294 -30.51 15.62 7.57
N SER A 295 -29.58 16.29 8.27
CA SER A 295 -28.34 15.66 8.74
C SER A 295 -28.38 15.24 10.23
N ILE A 296 -27.32 14.57 10.70
CA ILE A 296 -27.14 14.26 12.14
C ILE A 296 -27.01 15.55 12.97
N ILE A 297 -26.48 16.64 12.42
CA ILE A 297 -26.38 17.93 13.13
C ILE A 297 -27.78 18.46 13.42
N THR A 298 -28.70 18.41 12.45
CA THR A 298 -30.11 18.78 12.66
C THR A 298 -30.73 17.98 13.82
N LEU A 299 -30.51 16.67 13.87
CA LEU A 299 -31.00 15.81 14.95
C LEU A 299 -30.39 16.18 16.31
N GLU A 300 -29.08 16.46 16.36
CA GLU A 300 -28.37 16.84 17.57
C GLU A 300 -28.86 18.19 18.13
N VAL A 301 -29.10 19.18 17.27
CA VAL A 301 -29.66 20.48 17.66
C VAL A 301 -31.09 20.32 18.18
N ALA A 302 -31.95 19.62 17.43
CA ALA A 302 -33.35 19.45 17.79
C ALA A 302 -33.53 18.77 19.15
N GLN A 303 -32.77 17.70 19.45
CA GLN A 303 -32.83 17.06 20.77
C GLN A 303 -32.32 17.97 21.90
N THR A 304 -31.39 18.88 21.59
CA THR A 304 -30.78 19.76 22.59
C THR A 304 -31.79 20.82 23.00
N LEU A 305 -32.59 21.31 22.04
CA LEU A 305 -33.57 22.37 22.24
C LEU A 305 -34.91 21.89 22.79
N ILE A 306 -35.40 20.69 22.45
CA ILE A 306 -36.79 20.26 22.74
C ILE A 306 -37.20 20.31 24.22
N ARG A 307 -36.24 20.39 25.16
CA ARG A 307 -36.51 20.52 26.60
C ARG A 307 -36.32 21.94 27.15
N GLN A 308 -36.02 22.90 26.30
CA GLN A 308 -35.65 24.27 26.65
C GLN A 308 -36.56 25.32 26.01
N VAL A 309 -37.42 24.91 25.08
CA VAL A 309 -38.27 25.76 24.26
C VAL A 309 -39.69 25.19 24.18
N GLU A 310 -40.68 25.97 23.72
CA GLU A 310 -42.09 25.55 23.65
C GLU A 310 -42.29 24.37 22.70
N SER A 311 -41.70 24.44 21.50
CA SER A 311 -41.76 23.36 20.52
C SER A 311 -40.57 23.38 19.57
N VAL A 312 -40.25 22.20 18.99
CA VAL A 312 -39.24 22.05 17.94
C VAL A 312 -39.86 21.35 16.75
N THR A 313 -39.72 21.96 15.56
CA THR A 313 -40.09 21.35 14.28
C THR A 313 -38.84 21.16 13.43
N ILE A 314 -38.60 19.94 12.92
CA ILE A 314 -37.60 19.68 11.89
C ILE A 314 -38.27 19.72 10.52
N VAL A 315 -37.67 20.45 9.57
CA VAL A 315 -38.07 20.49 8.17
C VAL A 315 -36.91 19.90 7.35
N GLY A 316 -37.17 18.79 6.67
CA GLY A 316 -36.18 18.08 5.84
C GLY A 316 -36.68 17.87 4.43
N THR A 317 -35.78 18.06 3.46
CA THR A 317 -36.08 17.95 2.01
C THR A 317 -36.20 16.51 1.52
N THR A 318 -35.92 15.53 2.38
CA THR A 318 -35.87 14.10 2.08
C THR A 318 -36.87 13.32 2.93
N ASP A 319 -37.18 12.09 2.51
CA ASP A 319 -38.07 11.15 3.24
C ASP A 319 -37.54 10.76 4.63
N LEU A 320 -36.22 10.80 4.82
CA LEU A 320 -35.54 10.40 6.05
C LEU A 320 -34.50 11.43 6.46
N ILE A 321 -34.17 11.45 7.76
CA ILE A 321 -33.17 12.34 8.36
C ILE A 321 -31.99 11.52 8.86
N GLY A 322 -30.77 11.90 8.48
CA GLY A 322 -29.52 11.27 8.86
C GLY A 322 -29.25 9.92 8.18
N ASN A 323 -30.05 9.52 7.20
CA ASN A 323 -29.96 8.21 6.55
C ASN A 323 -28.69 8.01 5.71
N GLU A 324 -28.10 9.07 5.14
CA GLU A 324 -26.78 9.01 4.48
C GLU A 324 -25.74 8.29 5.37
N PHE A 325 -25.83 8.56 6.67
CA PHE A 325 -24.93 7.98 7.65
C PHE A 325 -25.51 6.74 8.34
N LEU A 326 -26.78 6.75 8.74
CA LEU A 326 -27.42 5.69 9.51
C LEU A 326 -27.88 4.50 8.66
N GLY A 327 -28.13 4.71 7.37
CA GLY A 327 -28.91 3.83 6.50
C GLY A 327 -30.42 3.97 6.73
N ASP A 328 -31.21 3.74 5.69
CA ASP A 328 -32.63 4.09 5.64
C ASP A 328 -33.45 3.47 6.77
N VAL A 329 -33.28 2.18 7.01
CA VAL A 329 -34.03 1.41 8.02
C VAL A 329 -33.79 1.93 9.44
N ILE A 330 -32.54 2.32 9.74
CA ILE A 330 -32.17 2.89 11.05
C ILE A 330 -32.64 4.34 11.13
N GLY A 331 -32.54 5.10 10.03
CA GLY A 331 -33.06 6.46 9.90
C GLY A 331 -34.55 6.55 10.21
N GLU A 332 -35.37 5.63 9.68
CA GLU A 332 -36.81 5.57 9.98
C GLU A 332 -37.07 5.36 11.48
N ARG A 333 -36.32 4.45 12.11
CA ARG A 333 -36.46 4.21 13.55
C ARG A 333 -36.03 5.42 14.38
N VAL A 334 -34.97 6.11 13.97
CA VAL A 334 -34.52 7.35 14.62
C VAL A 334 -35.55 8.45 14.45
N LEU A 335 -36.21 8.57 13.28
CA LEU A 335 -37.30 9.50 13.08
C LEU A 335 -38.44 9.28 14.10
N ARG A 336 -38.86 8.02 14.31
CA ARG A 336 -39.84 7.66 15.36
C ARG A 336 -39.36 7.97 16.77
N LEU A 337 -38.06 7.89 17.04
CA LEU A 337 -37.49 8.29 18.33
C LEU A 337 -37.73 9.79 18.57
N PHE A 338 -37.56 10.63 17.55
CA PHE A 338 -37.76 12.07 17.64
C PHE A 338 -39.23 12.44 17.82
N THR A 339 -40.13 11.86 17.02
CA THR A 339 -41.58 12.11 17.16
C THR A 339 -42.12 11.64 18.50
N ASN A 340 -41.67 10.48 19.00
CA ASN A 340 -42.04 10.00 20.35
C ASN A 340 -41.51 10.89 21.49
N ASN A 341 -40.49 11.71 21.24
CA ASN A 341 -39.96 12.69 22.21
C ASN A 341 -40.52 14.11 21.98
N GLY A 342 -41.62 14.24 21.22
CA GLY A 342 -42.34 15.50 21.05
C GLY A 342 -41.78 16.44 19.99
N VAL A 343 -40.78 16.01 19.20
CA VAL A 343 -40.30 16.79 18.05
C VAL A 343 -41.25 16.59 16.87
N THR A 344 -41.74 17.68 16.29
CA THR A 344 -42.50 17.62 15.04
C THR A 344 -41.54 17.45 13.89
N VAL A 345 -41.80 16.55 12.94
CA VAL A 345 -40.91 16.34 11.79
C VAL A 345 -41.71 16.37 10.49
N LEU A 346 -41.29 17.23 9.57
CA LEU A 346 -41.86 17.42 8.25
C LEU A 346 -40.81 16.98 7.22
N THR A 347 -41.05 15.87 6.55
CA THR A 347 -40.21 15.31 5.49
C THR A 347 -40.72 15.72 4.11
N ASN A 348 -39.85 15.64 3.10
CA ASN A 348 -40.13 16.13 1.73
C ASN A 348 -40.71 17.55 1.73
N SER A 349 -40.19 18.41 2.60
CA SER A 349 -40.63 19.77 2.78
C SER A 349 -39.42 20.70 2.79
N ASP A 350 -39.64 21.97 2.46
CA ASP A 350 -38.62 23.01 2.46
C ASP A 350 -39.25 24.36 2.81
N ILE A 351 -38.41 25.34 3.17
CA ILE A 351 -38.82 26.72 3.47
C ILE A 351 -38.57 27.59 2.24
N ILE A 352 -39.61 28.27 1.76
CA ILE A 352 -39.53 29.14 0.58
C ILE A 352 -39.48 30.63 0.94
N GLU A 353 -39.96 31.04 2.12
CA GLU A 353 -39.90 32.44 2.59
C GLU A 353 -39.95 32.52 4.12
N ILE A 354 -39.24 33.51 4.68
CA ILE A 354 -39.16 33.80 6.12
C ILE A 354 -39.74 35.20 6.36
N PHE A 355 -40.67 35.32 7.30
CA PHE A 355 -41.39 36.57 7.59
C PHE A 355 -40.97 37.15 8.94
N SER A 356 -40.84 38.48 8.98
CA SER A 356 -40.47 39.22 10.19
C SER A 356 -41.67 39.79 10.94
N ASN A 357 -41.52 39.94 12.26
CA ASN A 357 -42.32 40.83 13.08
C ASN A 357 -41.89 42.31 12.89
N MET A 358 -42.56 43.23 13.60
CA MET A 358 -42.25 44.67 13.55
C MET A 358 -40.85 45.05 14.08
N ASN A 359 -40.18 44.16 14.83
CA ASN A 359 -38.84 44.38 15.41
C ASN A 359 -37.71 43.83 14.53
N GLY A 360 -38.05 43.26 13.36
CA GLY A 360 -37.10 42.63 12.44
C GLY A 360 -36.62 41.25 12.88
N GLU A 361 -37.36 40.59 13.78
CA GLU A 361 -37.13 39.20 14.20
C GLU A 361 -38.06 38.27 13.43
N ILE A 362 -37.65 37.03 13.22
CA ILE A 362 -38.51 36.01 12.62
C ILE A 362 -39.82 35.83 13.44
N GLU A 363 -40.94 35.72 12.73
CA GLU A 363 -42.28 35.41 13.30
C GLU A 363 -42.81 34.06 12.80
N LYS A 364 -42.55 33.76 11.53
CA LYS A 364 -43.08 32.57 10.84
C LYS A 364 -42.31 32.27 9.56
N VAL A 365 -42.39 31.02 9.12
CA VAL A 365 -41.84 30.53 7.85
C VAL A 365 -42.96 29.98 6.96
N MET A 366 -42.82 30.13 5.64
CA MET A 366 -43.70 29.52 4.65
C MET A 366 -43.02 28.28 4.08
N LEU A 367 -43.74 27.16 4.16
CA LEU A 367 -43.30 25.88 3.60
C LEU A 367 -43.61 25.81 2.10
N MET A 368 -43.00 24.84 1.40
CA MET A 368 -43.20 24.62 -0.04
C MET A 368 -44.64 24.28 -0.45
N ASP A 369 -45.48 23.82 0.50
CA ASP A 369 -46.92 23.61 0.31
C ASP A 369 -47.76 24.86 0.62
N TYR A 370 -47.10 26.02 0.78
CA TYR A 370 -47.66 27.32 1.16
C TYR A 370 -48.26 27.38 2.58
N LYS A 371 -48.02 26.37 3.43
CA LYS A 371 -48.43 26.41 4.82
C LYS A 371 -47.53 27.34 5.63
N MET A 372 -48.15 28.17 6.47
CA MET A 372 -47.45 29.04 7.42
C MET A 372 -47.18 28.31 8.73
N LEU A 373 -45.93 28.33 9.20
CA LEU A 373 -45.50 27.76 10.48
C LEU A 373 -44.94 28.88 11.38
N PRO A 374 -45.50 29.12 12.58
CA PRO A 374 -44.93 30.04 13.55
C PRO A 374 -43.50 29.65 13.94
N CYS A 375 -42.59 30.61 14.00
CA CYS A 375 -41.17 30.38 14.25
C CYS A 375 -40.55 31.61 14.90
N ASP A 376 -39.97 31.44 16.09
CA ASP A 376 -39.27 32.51 16.83
C ASP A 376 -37.73 32.35 16.74
N LEU A 377 -37.27 31.17 16.33
CA LEU A 377 -35.87 30.80 16.12
C LEU A 377 -35.75 29.78 14.99
N LEU A 378 -35.11 30.16 13.89
CA LEU A 378 -34.81 29.27 12.76
C LEU A 378 -33.33 28.88 12.79
N ILE A 379 -33.04 27.59 12.83
CA ILE A 379 -31.68 27.05 12.77
C ILE A 379 -31.53 26.26 11.49
N ILE A 380 -30.52 26.62 10.70
CA ILE A 380 -30.28 26.03 9.39
C ILE A 380 -28.97 25.25 9.43
N ASP A 381 -29.09 23.95 9.20
CA ASP A 381 -27.97 23.05 8.94
C ASP A 381 -27.77 22.95 7.42
N ALA A 382 -27.03 23.92 6.89
CA ALA A 382 -26.85 24.10 5.46
C ALA A 382 -25.77 23.16 4.88
N ASP A 383 -25.87 22.92 3.57
CA ASP A 383 -24.74 22.41 2.79
C ASP A 383 -23.51 23.31 2.97
N VAL A 384 -22.33 22.76 2.70
CA VAL A 384 -21.06 23.45 2.96
C VAL A 384 -20.20 23.52 1.71
N LYS A 385 -19.42 24.60 1.61
CA LYS A 385 -18.37 24.80 0.61
C LYS A 385 -16.99 24.76 1.27
N LEU A 386 -16.01 24.25 0.55
CA LEU A 386 -14.63 24.16 1.05
C LEU A 386 -13.95 25.54 1.05
N ASN A 387 -13.20 25.85 2.10
CA ASN A 387 -12.52 27.14 2.26
C ASN A 387 -11.19 27.15 1.51
N THR A 388 -11.22 27.08 0.17
CA THR A 388 -10.01 26.92 -0.67
C THR A 388 -9.83 28.02 -1.72
N THR A 389 -10.74 28.99 -1.85
CA THR A 389 -10.66 30.09 -2.83
C THR A 389 -9.34 30.87 -2.79
N PHE A 390 -8.75 31.10 -1.61
CA PHE A 390 -7.46 31.80 -1.48
C PHE A 390 -6.25 31.04 -2.08
N LEU A 391 -6.48 29.80 -2.50
CA LEU A 391 -5.51 28.94 -3.18
C LEU A 391 -5.65 28.97 -4.70
N GLU A 392 -6.67 29.64 -5.24
CA GLU A 392 -6.78 29.91 -6.66
C GLU A 392 -5.55 30.74 -7.08
N ARG A 393 -4.66 30.14 -7.88
CA ARG A 393 -3.33 30.67 -8.28
C ARG A 393 -2.18 30.46 -7.28
N SER A 394 -2.34 29.59 -6.30
CA SER A 394 -1.23 29.16 -5.44
C SER A 394 -0.24 28.20 -6.12
N GLY A 395 -0.63 27.63 -7.27
CA GLY A 395 0.07 26.52 -7.93
C GLY A 395 -0.47 25.15 -7.52
N LEU A 396 -1.33 25.07 -6.49
CA LEU A 396 -2.04 23.84 -6.15
C LEU A 396 -3.17 23.57 -7.15
N LYS A 397 -3.36 22.29 -7.48
CA LYS A 397 -4.52 21.83 -8.25
C LYS A 397 -5.69 21.61 -7.30
N LEU A 398 -6.75 22.39 -7.48
CA LEU A 398 -8.02 22.21 -6.78
C LEU A 398 -8.94 21.33 -7.63
N ASN A 399 -9.64 20.41 -6.99
CA ASN A 399 -10.68 19.61 -7.62
C ASN A 399 -11.94 20.45 -7.86
N THR A 400 -12.89 19.94 -8.65
CA THR A 400 -14.13 20.64 -9.01
C THR A 400 -14.97 21.03 -7.78
N ASP A 401 -14.92 20.22 -6.72
CA ASP A 401 -15.58 20.48 -5.44
C ASP A 401 -14.77 21.41 -4.50
N GLY A 402 -13.61 21.88 -4.95
CA GLY A 402 -12.68 22.70 -4.20
C GLY A 402 -11.73 21.91 -3.29
N SER A 403 -11.79 20.58 -3.27
CA SER A 403 -10.89 19.74 -2.47
C SER A 403 -9.49 19.67 -3.07
N ILE A 404 -8.52 19.16 -2.30
CA ILE A 404 -7.13 19.07 -2.73
C ILE A 404 -6.64 17.64 -2.55
N ASP A 405 -6.13 17.06 -3.63
CA ASP A 405 -5.54 15.72 -3.60
C ASP A 405 -4.26 15.69 -2.77
N THR A 406 -4.12 14.63 -1.98
CA THR A 406 -2.91 14.39 -1.19
C THR A 406 -2.41 12.97 -1.37
N ASN A 407 -1.11 12.76 -1.25
CA ASN A 407 -0.59 11.40 -1.16
C ASN A 407 -0.82 10.79 0.24
N VAL A 408 -0.40 9.54 0.45
CA VAL A 408 -0.51 8.85 1.77
C VAL A 408 0.25 9.52 2.91
N TYR A 409 1.06 10.55 2.65
CA TYR A 409 1.79 11.35 3.64
C TYR A 409 1.16 12.73 3.88
N LEU A 410 -0.02 12.98 3.27
CA LEU A 410 -0.75 14.26 3.25
C LEU A 410 -0.04 15.42 2.55
N ARG A 411 0.96 15.10 1.71
CA ARG A 411 1.66 16.08 0.89
C ARG A 411 0.86 16.34 -0.40
N THR A 412 0.81 17.60 -0.81
CA THR A 412 0.18 18.04 -2.07
C THR A 412 1.15 17.90 -3.26
N SER A 413 0.76 18.44 -4.42
CA SER A 413 1.65 18.60 -5.59
C SER A 413 2.83 19.55 -5.32
N ILE A 414 2.74 20.43 -4.32
CA ILE A 414 3.83 21.31 -3.90
C ILE A 414 4.49 20.71 -2.67
N GLU A 415 5.79 20.41 -2.76
CA GLU A 415 6.51 19.65 -1.72
C GLU A 415 6.51 20.31 -0.33
N SER A 416 6.44 21.64 -0.29
CA SER A 416 6.39 22.40 0.96
C SER A 416 4.98 22.49 1.56
N ILE A 417 3.93 22.04 0.86
CA ILE A 417 2.54 22.21 1.29
C ILE A 417 1.88 20.84 1.55
N TYR A 418 1.27 20.76 2.74
CA TYR A 418 0.47 19.64 3.21
C TYR A 418 -0.97 20.11 3.41
N VAL A 419 -1.94 19.23 3.20
CA VAL A 419 -3.37 19.55 3.36
C VAL A 419 -4.06 18.49 4.22
N GLY A 420 -5.00 18.91 5.05
CA GLY A 420 -5.72 18.03 5.97
C GLY A 420 -7.08 18.58 6.40
N GLY A 421 -7.79 17.81 7.23
CA GLY A 421 -9.18 18.13 7.58
C GLY A 421 -10.15 18.03 6.40
N ASP A 422 -11.24 18.80 6.46
CA ASP A 422 -12.39 18.68 5.53
C ASP A 422 -12.06 19.04 4.07
N ILE A 423 -10.92 19.69 3.80
CA ILE A 423 -10.51 20.10 2.45
C ILE A 423 -9.63 19.05 1.74
N ALA A 424 -9.20 18.00 2.44
CA ALA A 424 -8.30 17.00 1.90
C ALA A 424 -9.08 15.90 1.19
N ASN A 425 -8.82 15.72 -0.10
CA ASN A 425 -9.12 14.48 -0.79
C ASN A 425 -7.95 13.51 -0.55
N ALA A 426 -8.12 12.62 0.44
CA ALA A 426 -7.02 11.81 0.98
C ALA A 426 -7.33 10.31 0.84
N PRO A 427 -6.29 9.46 0.73
CA PRO A 427 -6.47 8.02 0.66
C PRO A 427 -7.05 7.44 1.96
N VAL A 428 -8.12 6.65 1.83
CA VAL A 428 -8.83 6.04 2.96
C VAL A 428 -8.42 4.59 3.12
N TYR A 429 -7.64 4.30 4.16
CA TYR A 429 -7.03 2.99 4.37
C TYR A 429 -8.05 1.82 4.43
N SER A 430 -9.24 2.04 5.00
CA SER A 430 -10.26 0.98 5.16
C SER A 430 -10.93 0.54 3.85
N ILE A 431 -10.78 1.31 2.78
CA ILE A 431 -11.29 1.01 1.43
C ILE A 431 -10.14 1.00 0.42
N ASP A 432 -9.05 0.30 0.78
CA ASP A 432 -7.96 0.00 -0.14
C ASP A 432 -7.23 1.26 -0.67
N ASN A 433 -7.25 2.35 0.12
CA ASN A 433 -6.68 3.66 -0.17
C ASN A 433 -7.37 4.43 -1.31
N GLU A 434 -8.63 4.12 -1.61
CA GLU A 434 -9.47 5.00 -2.43
C GLU A 434 -9.51 6.42 -1.83
N PHE A 435 -9.50 7.42 -2.71
CA PHE A 435 -9.52 8.82 -2.33
C PHE A 435 -10.94 9.24 -1.95
N ALA A 436 -11.06 9.90 -0.80
CA ALA A 436 -12.32 10.53 -0.43
C ALA A 436 -12.11 11.78 0.42
N VAL A 437 -13.07 12.70 0.32
CA VAL A 437 -13.23 13.84 1.23
C VAL A 437 -14.07 13.40 2.42
N ILE A 438 -13.44 13.02 3.53
CA ILE A 438 -14.13 12.60 4.74
C ILE A 438 -14.20 13.77 5.74
N ARG A 439 -15.39 14.38 5.86
CA ARG A 439 -15.73 15.44 6.83
C ARG A 439 -15.96 14.88 8.23
N ASN A 440 -14.91 14.30 8.81
CA ASN A 440 -14.97 13.62 10.10
C ASN A 440 -13.94 14.18 11.08
N TYR A 441 -14.38 14.45 12.31
CA TYR A 441 -13.56 15.03 13.37
C TYR A 441 -12.29 14.23 13.69
N GLN A 442 -12.40 12.92 13.85
CA GLN A 442 -11.28 12.04 14.16
C GLN A 442 -10.29 11.94 12.98
N ILE A 443 -10.80 11.96 11.74
CA ILE A 443 -9.97 11.99 10.53
C ILE A 443 -9.18 13.30 10.45
N ALA A 444 -9.82 14.45 10.71
CA ALA A 444 -9.13 15.75 10.71
C ALA A 444 -7.96 15.79 11.70
N GLN A 445 -8.14 15.28 12.92
CA GLN A 445 -7.07 15.19 13.92
C GLN A 445 -5.91 14.29 13.43
N ASN A 446 -6.23 13.12 12.85
CA ASN A 446 -5.21 12.26 12.27
C ASN A 446 -4.47 12.93 11.10
N HIS A 447 -5.17 13.74 10.30
CA HIS A 447 -4.53 14.49 9.22
C HIS A 447 -3.48 15.46 9.76
N GLY A 448 -3.82 16.24 10.80
CA GLY A 448 -2.86 17.15 11.46
C GLY A 448 -1.61 16.44 11.97
N ARG A 449 -1.78 15.29 12.63
CA ARG A 449 -0.65 14.49 13.16
C ARG A 449 0.24 13.94 12.06
N VAL A 450 -0.36 13.32 11.04
CA VAL A 450 0.39 12.69 9.94
C VAL A 450 1.15 13.74 9.13
N ALA A 451 0.52 14.88 8.84
CA ALA A 451 1.19 15.99 8.18
C ALA A 451 2.37 16.51 9.01
N ALA A 452 2.18 16.79 10.31
CA ALA A 452 3.26 17.27 11.19
C ALA A 452 4.49 16.35 11.21
N ILE A 453 4.29 15.03 11.34
CA ILE A 453 5.39 14.05 11.32
C ILE A 453 6.14 14.11 9.98
N ASN A 454 5.41 14.19 8.86
CA ASN A 454 6.01 14.22 7.52
C ASN A 454 6.59 15.58 7.11
N MET A 455 6.19 16.68 7.75
CA MET A 455 6.81 18.00 7.58
C MET A 455 8.24 18.03 8.15
N ILE A 456 8.47 17.31 9.27
CA ILE A 456 9.80 17.20 9.90
C ILE A 456 10.65 16.13 9.23
N LYS A 457 10.06 14.94 8.99
CA LYS A 457 10.75 13.78 8.38
C LYS A 457 9.96 13.33 7.17
N SER A 458 10.31 13.84 5.99
CA SER A 458 9.64 13.52 4.72
C SER A 458 9.44 12.01 4.54
N ARG A 459 8.21 11.62 4.19
CA ARG A 459 7.81 10.23 3.89
C ARG A 459 8.04 9.23 5.04
N SER A 460 7.94 9.67 6.30
CA SER A 460 8.19 8.80 7.47
C SER A 460 6.95 8.11 8.03
N LYS A 461 5.75 8.68 7.85
CA LYS A 461 4.50 8.12 8.39
C LYS A 461 3.36 8.16 7.38
N ILE A 462 2.87 6.98 6.97
CA ILE A 462 1.69 6.88 6.12
C ILE A 462 0.38 7.03 6.92
N LEU A 463 -0.64 7.59 6.26
CA LEU A 463 -2.00 7.68 6.75
C LEU A 463 -2.64 6.28 6.79
N ARG A 464 -2.75 5.71 7.99
CA ARG A 464 -3.41 4.42 8.26
C ARG A 464 -4.54 4.58 9.28
N THR A 465 -5.48 5.44 8.95
CA THR A 465 -6.60 5.76 9.84
C THR A 465 -7.86 5.10 9.34
N VAL A 466 -8.59 4.45 10.26
CA VAL A 466 -9.94 3.96 10.02
C VAL A 466 -10.92 5.00 10.56
N PRO A 467 -11.86 5.50 9.73
CA PRO A 467 -12.88 6.44 10.18
C PRO A 467 -13.70 5.90 11.34
N PHE A 468 -13.88 6.71 12.37
CA PHE A 468 -14.70 6.40 13.53
C PHE A 468 -15.63 7.58 13.85
N PHE A 469 -16.90 7.29 14.12
CA PHE A 469 -17.90 8.30 14.44
C PHE A 469 -18.78 7.86 15.60
N PHE A 470 -19.30 8.83 16.34
CA PHE A 470 -20.21 8.61 17.45
C PHE A 470 -21.20 9.76 17.62
N THR A 471 -22.41 9.43 18.03
CA THR A 471 -23.41 10.41 18.49
C THR A 471 -24.30 9.80 19.58
N LYS A 472 -24.99 10.65 20.34
CA LYS A 472 -25.95 10.24 21.35
C LYS A 472 -27.25 11.00 21.12
N LEU A 473 -28.32 10.27 20.83
CA LEU A 473 -29.65 10.81 20.57
C LEU A 473 -30.62 10.30 21.65
N PHE A 474 -31.22 11.18 22.45
CA PHE A 474 -32.14 10.84 23.54
C PHE A 474 -31.67 9.68 24.44
N GLY A 475 -30.41 9.73 24.87
CA GLY A 475 -29.83 8.70 25.73
C GLY A 475 -29.26 7.48 25.00
N LYS A 476 -29.61 7.27 23.72
CA LYS A 476 -29.17 6.14 22.89
C LYS A 476 -27.84 6.48 22.20
N SER A 477 -26.83 5.64 22.39
CA SER A 477 -25.47 5.87 21.89
C SER A 477 -25.23 5.12 20.58
N PHE A 478 -25.10 5.87 19.49
CA PHE A 478 -24.81 5.37 18.15
C PHE A 478 -23.32 5.48 17.85
N ARG A 479 -22.73 4.43 17.27
CA ARG A 479 -21.31 4.38 16.91
C ARG A 479 -21.13 3.72 15.56
N PHE A 480 -20.16 4.21 14.79
CA PHE A 480 -19.83 3.65 13.49
C PHE A 480 -18.34 3.66 13.24
N SER A 481 -17.88 2.68 12.46
CA SER A 481 -16.52 2.61 11.95
C SER A 481 -16.51 2.11 10.52
N GLY A 482 -15.51 2.55 9.75
CA GLY A 482 -15.39 2.27 8.33
C GLY A 482 -16.07 3.34 7.46
N TYR A 483 -15.92 3.19 6.15
CA TYR A 483 -16.38 4.15 5.15
C TYR A 483 -16.59 3.41 3.82
N GLY A 484 -17.47 3.92 2.97
CA GLY A 484 -17.74 3.38 1.64
C GLY A 484 -19.23 3.17 1.36
N GLU A 485 -19.57 3.21 0.08
CA GLU A 485 -20.91 2.92 -0.43
C GLU A 485 -21.34 1.48 -0.11
N TYR A 486 -22.62 1.29 0.16
CA TYR A 486 -23.21 -0.01 0.46
C TYR A 486 -24.44 -0.26 -0.41
N THR A 487 -24.69 -1.53 -0.70
CA THR A 487 -25.88 -1.97 -1.45
C THR A 487 -26.75 -2.93 -0.66
N ASP A 488 -26.30 -3.30 0.53
CA ASP A 488 -26.99 -4.25 1.37
C ASP A 488 -26.71 -3.99 2.86
N LEU A 489 -27.67 -4.34 3.72
CA LEU A 489 -27.64 -4.05 5.15
C LEU A 489 -28.12 -5.27 5.94
N ILE A 490 -27.28 -5.74 6.86
CA ILE A 490 -27.65 -6.79 7.82
C ILE A 490 -27.75 -6.17 9.21
N ILE A 491 -28.89 -6.36 9.88
CA ILE A 491 -29.09 -5.91 11.25
C ILE A 491 -29.23 -7.13 12.17
N GLU A 492 -28.42 -7.15 13.23
CA GLU A 492 -28.48 -8.12 14.31
C GLU A 492 -28.96 -7.44 15.59
N GLY A 493 -29.95 -8.05 16.24
CA GLY A 493 -30.53 -7.56 17.48
C GLY A 493 -31.92 -6.95 17.31
N ASP A 494 -32.25 -6.04 18.20
CA ASP A 494 -33.57 -5.43 18.29
C ASP A 494 -33.49 -3.96 17.86
N LEU A 495 -33.80 -3.72 16.59
CA LEU A 495 -33.84 -2.38 16.02
C LEU A 495 -34.91 -1.52 16.70
N GLU A 496 -36.07 -2.09 17.00
CA GLU A 496 -37.21 -1.35 17.57
C GLU A 496 -36.85 -0.76 18.95
N ASN A 497 -36.09 -1.51 19.75
CA ASN A 497 -35.57 -1.04 21.05
C ASN A 497 -34.21 -0.31 20.98
N LEU A 498 -33.68 -0.09 19.76
CA LEU A 498 -32.37 0.50 19.50
C LEU A 498 -31.24 -0.24 20.24
N GLN A 499 -31.27 -1.58 20.18
CA GLN A 499 -30.24 -2.49 20.69
C GLN A 499 -29.78 -3.41 19.57
N PHE A 500 -28.90 -2.91 18.69
CA PHE A 500 -28.51 -3.62 17.47
C PHE A 500 -27.06 -3.38 17.04
N VAL A 501 -26.58 -4.26 16.17
CA VAL A 501 -25.38 -4.08 15.33
C VAL A 501 -25.82 -4.11 13.86
N ALA A 502 -25.29 -3.21 13.05
CA ALA A 502 -25.61 -3.05 11.65
C ALA A 502 -24.34 -3.20 10.80
N TYR A 503 -24.38 -4.08 9.80
CA TYR A 503 -23.28 -4.34 8.88
C TYR A 503 -23.67 -3.85 7.49
N PHE A 504 -22.96 -2.83 7.00
CA PHE A 504 -23.16 -2.25 5.67
C PHE A 504 -22.24 -2.95 4.68
N ILE A 505 -22.82 -3.53 3.64
CA ILE A 505 -22.15 -4.43 2.71
C ILE A 505 -22.23 -3.84 1.30
N ASN A 506 -21.10 -3.81 0.61
CA ASN A 506 -21.03 -3.33 -0.79
C ASN A 506 -21.27 -4.46 -1.81
N ASN A 507 -21.26 -4.10 -3.10
CA ASN A 507 -21.46 -5.04 -4.21
C ASN A 507 -20.41 -6.17 -4.30
N ALA A 508 -19.22 -5.96 -3.75
CA ALA A 508 -18.18 -6.99 -3.66
C ALA A 508 -18.37 -7.93 -2.45
N LEU A 509 -19.50 -7.82 -1.75
CA LEU A 509 -19.82 -8.53 -0.52
C LEU A 509 -18.87 -8.21 0.64
N LYS A 510 -18.14 -7.08 0.59
CA LYS A 510 -17.25 -6.59 1.66
C LYS A 510 -18.07 -5.76 2.65
N VAL A 511 -17.82 -5.94 3.94
CA VAL A 511 -18.36 -5.05 4.99
C VAL A 511 -17.52 -3.78 4.99
N VAL A 512 -18.12 -2.69 4.52
CA VAL A 512 -17.44 -1.38 4.37
C VAL A 512 -17.60 -0.52 5.63
N ARG A 513 -18.72 -0.69 6.34
CA ARG A 513 -19.05 0.05 7.57
C ARG A 513 -19.77 -0.85 8.56
N VAL A 514 -19.53 -0.63 9.85
CA VAL A 514 -20.27 -1.26 10.95
C VAL A 514 -20.81 -0.18 11.87
N GLY A 515 -22.12 -0.21 12.12
CA GLY A 515 -22.82 0.63 13.07
C GLY A 515 -23.33 -0.14 14.29
N SER A 516 -23.51 0.50 15.43
CA SER A 516 -24.22 -0.11 16.56
C SER A 516 -24.94 0.91 17.45
N CYS A 517 -25.98 0.43 18.13
CA CYS A 517 -26.59 1.11 19.26
C CYS A 517 -26.73 0.11 20.43
N GLY A 518 -26.15 0.43 21.59
CA GLY A 518 -26.09 -0.46 22.76
C GLY A 518 -24.93 -1.46 22.79
N PHE A 519 -24.21 -1.66 21.68
CA PHE A 519 -23.09 -2.63 21.59
C PHE A 519 -21.74 -1.95 21.27
N ASN A 520 -21.13 -1.38 22.30
CA ASN A 520 -20.00 -0.45 22.16
C ASN A 520 -18.72 -1.10 21.59
N ALA A 521 -18.35 -2.28 22.10
CA ALA A 521 -17.06 -2.90 21.77
C ALA A 521 -16.97 -3.41 20.32
N VAL A 522 -18.11 -3.73 19.67
CA VAL A 522 -18.12 -4.34 18.32
C VAL A 522 -17.55 -3.39 17.27
N VAL A 523 -17.93 -2.12 17.32
CA VAL A 523 -17.46 -1.09 16.38
C VAL A 523 -15.96 -0.82 16.56
N ALA A 524 -15.47 -0.77 17.81
CA ALA A 524 -14.04 -0.66 18.10
C ALA A 524 -13.25 -1.88 17.60
N LYS A 525 -13.80 -3.09 17.73
CA LYS A 525 -13.17 -4.31 17.20
C LYS A 525 -13.08 -4.28 15.68
N PHE A 526 -14.14 -3.86 15.00
CA PHE A 526 -14.13 -3.70 13.54
C PHE A 526 -13.06 -2.70 13.08
N ALA A 527 -12.98 -1.54 13.75
CA ALA A 527 -11.95 -0.55 13.46
C ALA A 527 -10.53 -1.11 13.62
N GLU A 528 -10.33 -1.96 14.63
CA GLU A 528 -9.03 -2.57 14.90
C GLU A 528 -8.65 -3.62 13.85
N LEU A 529 -9.61 -4.47 13.43
CA LEU A 529 -9.43 -5.41 12.34
C LEU A 529 -9.03 -4.70 11.04
N GLN A 530 -9.77 -3.65 10.67
CA GLN A 530 -9.44 -2.87 9.48
C GLN A 530 -8.06 -2.24 9.58
N SER A 531 -7.67 -1.72 10.75
CA SER A 531 -6.33 -1.13 10.94
C SER A 531 -5.17 -2.13 10.79
N GLN A 532 -5.46 -3.43 10.89
CA GLN A 532 -4.52 -4.53 10.68
C GLN A 532 -4.60 -5.12 9.25
N GLY A 533 -5.38 -4.51 8.36
CA GLY A 533 -5.57 -4.97 6.99
C GLY A 533 -6.54 -6.15 6.86
N VAL A 534 -7.34 -6.44 7.88
CA VAL A 534 -8.35 -7.50 7.85
C VAL A 534 -9.69 -6.92 7.36
N SER A 535 -10.20 -7.49 6.27
CA SER A 535 -11.53 -7.17 5.73
C SER A 535 -12.55 -8.25 6.09
N LEU A 536 -13.75 -7.84 6.50
CA LEU A 536 -14.89 -8.75 6.70
C LEU A 536 -15.74 -8.82 5.43
N THR A 537 -16.38 -9.97 5.20
CA THR A 537 -17.32 -10.19 4.09
C THR A 537 -18.73 -10.51 4.61
N ARG A 538 -19.74 -10.41 3.74
CA ARG A 538 -21.11 -10.88 4.01
C ARG A 538 -21.12 -12.29 4.59
N LYS A 539 -20.29 -13.19 4.03
CA LYS A 539 -20.19 -14.58 4.48
C LYS A 539 -19.70 -14.69 5.92
N ASP A 540 -18.82 -13.80 6.34
CA ASP A 540 -18.30 -13.78 7.72
C ASP A 540 -19.37 -13.31 8.70
N VAL A 541 -20.26 -12.40 8.28
CA VAL A 541 -21.43 -11.95 9.06
C VAL A 541 -22.53 -13.01 9.07
N GLU A 542 -22.84 -13.65 7.94
CA GLU A 542 -23.93 -14.64 7.84
C GLU A 542 -23.62 -16.00 8.47
N LYS A 543 -22.34 -16.37 8.59
CA LYS A 543 -21.94 -17.62 9.25
C LYS A 543 -22.04 -17.58 10.78
N THR A 544 -22.54 -16.49 11.34
CA THR A 544 -22.36 -16.17 12.76
C THR A 544 -23.48 -16.75 13.64
N GLU A 545 -23.49 -18.07 13.82
CA GLU A 545 -23.34 -18.53 15.20
C GLU A 545 -21.83 -18.63 15.45
N MET A 546 -21.25 -17.58 16.05
CA MET A 546 -19.88 -17.59 16.62
C MET A 546 -18.65 -17.54 15.67
N ALA A 547 -18.54 -16.54 14.77
CA ALA A 547 -17.25 -16.22 14.12
C ALA A 547 -16.44 -15.12 14.84
N ILE A 548 -17.09 -14.11 15.44
CA ILE A 548 -16.41 -13.09 16.25
C ILE A 548 -15.89 -13.66 17.59
N ASN A 549 -16.35 -14.85 18.00
CA ASN A 549 -16.01 -15.49 19.28
C ASN A 549 -14.83 -16.49 19.25
N ARG A 550 -14.36 -16.97 18.09
CA ARG A 550 -13.41 -18.11 18.06
C ARG A 550 -11.93 -17.74 17.92
N ASN A 551 -11.59 -16.53 17.47
CA ASN A 551 -10.21 -16.06 17.43
C ASN A 551 -9.81 -15.20 18.65
N PHE A 552 -10.72 -14.96 19.58
CA PHE A 552 -10.52 -13.99 20.66
C PHE A 552 -10.69 -14.68 22.01
N CYS A 553 -9.57 -14.92 22.71
CA CYS A 553 -9.64 -15.51 24.04
C CYS A 553 -10.26 -14.51 25.03
N ARG A 554 -11.35 -14.97 25.67
CA ARG A 554 -11.89 -14.62 27.00
C ARG A 554 -12.15 -13.15 27.34
N MET A 555 -13.41 -12.71 27.19
CA MET A 555 -14.20 -12.02 28.23
C MET A 555 -15.71 -12.09 27.90
N ASN A 556 -16.52 -12.31 28.94
CA ASN A 556 -17.93 -12.75 28.91
C ASN A 556 -18.91 -11.69 28.39
N PHE A 557 -19.58 -11.94 27.25
CA PHE A 557 -20.91 -11.38 26.95
C PHE A 557 -21.80 -12.45 26.30
N ASN A 558 -23.00 -12.63 26.84
CA ASN A 558 -23.90 -13.74 26.52
C ASN A 558 -24.83 -13.38 25.33
N PHE A 559 -24.32 -13.50 24.09
CA PHE A 559 -25.04 -13.19 22.85
C PHE A 559 -25.94 -14.33 22.31
N LYS A 560 -26.20 -15.39 23.09
CA LYS A 560 -26.83 -16.65 22.62
C LYS A 560 -28.32 -16.59 22.19
N LYS A 561 -28.93 -15.41 21.95
CA LYS A 561 -30.39 -15.29 21.72
C LYS A 561 -30.86 -14.47 20.52
N MET A 562 -30.00 -13.97 19.64
CA MET A 562 -30.44 -13.09 18.54
C MET A 562 -30.31 -13.77 17.18
N LYS A 563 -31.43 -13.84 16.44
CA LYS A 563 -31.50 -14.35 15.05
C LYS A 563 -31.41 -13.17 14.07
N PRO A 564 -30.69 -13.30 12.93
CA PRO A 564 -30.59 -12.24 11.93
C PRO A 564 -31.94 -12.00 11.23
N PHE A 565 -32.31 -10.73 11.06
CA PHE A 565 -33.48 -10.29 10.28
C PHE A 565 -33.01 -9.86 8.88
N LYS A 566 -33.59 -10.44 7.81
CA LYS A 566 -33.26 -10.12 6.41
C LYS A 566 -34.32 -9.17 5.86
N ILE A 567 -33.90 -8.06 5.27
CA ILE A 567 -34.77 -7.07 4.59
C ILE A 567 -34.68 -7.31 3.08
N ASP A 568 -35.83 -7.28 2.40
CA ASP A 568 -35.94 -7.46 0.95
C ASP A 568 -35.73 -6.12 0.22
N LEU A 569 -34.72 -6.06 -0.65
CA LEU A 569 -34.29 -4.88 -1.42
C LEU A 569 -34.69 -4.98 -2.91
N SER A 570 -35.78 -5.67 -3.22
CA SER A 570 -36.27 -5.89 -4.58
C SER A 570 -36.54 -4.63 -5.42
N TYR A 571 -36.55 -3.44 -4.81
CA TYR A 571 -36.72 -2.16 -5.52
C TYR A 571 -35.46 -1.63 -6.25
N ILE A 572 -34.25 -2.08 -5.89
CA ILE A 572 -32.98 -1.47 -6.38
C ILE A 572 -32.40 -2.19 -7.62
N ARG A 573 -32.92 -3.37 -7.99
CA ARG A 573 -32.33 -4.17 -9.09
C ARG A 573 -33.04 -3.96 -10.41
N ALA A 574 -32.75 -2.84 -11.06
CA ALA A 574 -32.90 -2.72 -12.50
C ALA A 574 -31.51 -2.56 -13.15
N LYS A 575 -31.15 -3.56 -13.98
CA LYS A 575 -29.97 -3.70 -14.86
C LYS A 575 -28.78 -4.48 -14.30
N ASP A 576 -28.93 -5.81 -14.26
CA ASP A 576 -27.79 -6.73 -14.39
C ASP A 576 -27.77 -7.34 -15.79
N VAL A 577 -26.69 -7.07 -16.53
CA VAL A 577 -26.37 -7.72 -17.80
C VAL A 577 -25.88 -9.14 -17.51
N LYS A 578 -26.63 -10.15 -17.96
CA LYS A 578 -26.27 -11.58 -17.83
C LYS A 578 -24.94 -11.87 -18.55
N SER A 579 -23.95 -12.35 -17.82
CA SER A 579 -22.75 -12.99 -18.39
C SER A 579 -23.09 -14.42 -18.88
N PRO A 580 -22.46 -14.89 -19.98
CA PRO A 580 -22.77 -16.20 -20.57
C PRO A 580 -22.32 -17.37 -19.69
N VAL A 581 -23.09 -18.47 -19.76
CA VAL A 581 -22.83 -19.74 -19.09
C VAL A 581 -21.54 -20.37 -19.65
N GLU A 582 -20.52 -20.56 -18.82
CA GLU A 582 -19.27 -21.23 -19.23
C GLU A 582 -19.44 -22.75 -19.34
N GLU A 583 -18.99 -23.34 -20.45
CA GLU A 583 -19.05 -24.79 -20.74
C GLU A 583 -17.85 -25.55 -20.13
N TYR A 584 -18.12 -26.62 -19.38
CA TYR A 584 -17.13 -27.49 -18.71
C TYR A 584 -17.22 -28.92 -19.23
N THR A 585 -16.12 -29.68 -19.13
CA THR A 585 -16.12 -31.13 -19.36
C THR A 585 -16.89 -31.87 -18.27
N GLU A 586 -17.33 -33.10 -18.59
CA GLU A 586 -17.78 -34.05 -17.57
C GLU A 586 -16.71 -34.26 -16.48
N PRO A 587 -17.11 -34.50 -15.22
CA PRO A 587 -16.19 -34.80 -14.13
C PRO A 587 -15.45 -36.11 -14.37
N VAL A 588 -14.14 -36.10 -14.18
CA VAL A 588 -13.29 -37.30 -14.26
C VAL A 588 -12.64 -37.54 -12.92
N ALA A 589 -12.76 -38.77 -12.42
CA ALA A 589 -12.05 -39.24 -11.25
C ALA A 589 -10.56 -39.40 -11.57
N VAL A 590 -9.67 -38.72 -10.84
CA VAL A 590 -8.23 -38.74 -11.13
C VAL A 590 -7.37 -39.42 -10.06
N CYS A 591 -7.79 -39.35 -8.79
CA CYS A 591 -7.11 -40.01 -7.67
C CYS A 591 -8.01 -40.05 -6.43
N HIS A 592 -7.58 -40.74 -5.39
CA HIS A 592 -8.14 -40.63 -4.05
C HIS A 592 -7.42 -39.52 -3.25
N ALA A 593 -8.14 -38.80 -2.39
CA ALA A 593 -7.61 -37.69 -1.59
C ALA A 593 -6.49 -38.09 -0.61
N MET A 594 -6.32 -39.39 -0.35
CA MET A 594 -5.21 -39.96 0.45
C MET A 594 -3.97 -40.28 -0.38
N ASP A 595 -4.07 -40.30 -1.71
CA ASP A 595 -2.93 -40.56 -2.62
C ASP A 595 -1.95 -39.39 -2.67
N VAL A 596 -2.40 -38.21 -2.20
CA VAL A 596 -1.60 -37.00 -2.06
C VAL A 596 -1.59 -36.59 -0.59
N ARG A 597 -0.39 -36.56 0.01
CA ARG A 597 -0.17 -36.14 1.38
C ARG A 597 -0.28 -34.63 1.52
N GLU A 598 -0.45 -34.16 2.75
CA GLU A 598 -0.44 -32.73 3.06
C GLU A 598 0.94 -32.12 2.69
N TYR A 599 0.94 -30.99 1.98
CA TYR A 599 2.14 -30.36 1.39
C TYR A 599 2.83 -31.22 0.32
N GLU A 600 2.05 -31.99 -0.43
CA GLU A 600 2.51 -32.77 -1.58
C GLU A 600 1.80 -32.34 -2.86
N MET A 601 2.47 -32.53 -3.99
CA MET A 601 1.86 -32.44 -5.31
C MET A 601 2.27 -33.66 -6.15
N ARG A 602 1.32 -34.24 -6.88
CA ARG A 602 1.53 -35.41 -7.73
C ARG A 602 0.78 -35.26 -9.05
N GLU A 603 1.28 -35.93 -10.07
CA GLU A 603 0.69 -35.93 -11.40
C GLU A 603 -0.17 -37.17 -11.59
N PHE A 604 -1.35 -37.00 -12.19
CA PHE A 604 -2.31 -38.08 -12.47
C PHE A 604 -2.81 -37.99 -13.91
N ASP A 605 -3.26 -39.12 -14.45
CA ASP A 605 -3.88 -39.17 -15.77
C ASP A 605 -5.23 -38.47 -15.76
N PHE A 606 -5.54 -37.79 -16.86
CA PHE A 606 -6.73 -37.00 -17.09
C PHE A 606 -7.29 -37.29 -18.49
N ILE A 607 -8.25 -36.49 -18.96
CA ILE A 607 -8.96 -36.69 -20.23
C ILE A 607 -8.00 -36.76 -21.43
N LYS A 608 -8.19 -37.76 -22.31
CA LYS A 608 -7.49 -37.94 -23.60
C LYS A 608 -5.96 -37.97 -23.48
N GLY A 609 -5.43 -38.68 -22.48
CA GLY A 609 -3.98 -38.86 -22.30
C GLY A 609 -3.23 -37.61 -21.83
N LYS A 610 -3.96 -36.55 -21.47
CA LYS A 610 -3.38 -35.41 -20.75
C LYS A 610 -3.21 -35.74 -19.29
N LYS A 611 -2.35 -35.00 -18.62
CA LYS A 611 -2.11 -35.14 -17.19
C LYS A 611 -2.56 -33.91 -16.42
N VAL A 612 -2.93 -34.12 -15.16
CA VAL A 612 -3.30 -33.06 -14.21
C VAL A 612 -2.35 -33.11 -13.01
N LEU A 613 -1.96 -31.93 -12.54
CA LEU A 613 -1.22 -31.80 -11.28
C LEU A 613 -2.22 -31.60 -10.15
N ILE A 614 -2.22 -32.53 -9.20
CA ILE A 614 -2.99 -32.44 -7.97
C ILE A 614 -2.06 -32.05 -6.84
N ALA A 615 -2.35 -30.94 -6.18
CA ALA A 615 -1.61 -30.46 -5.02
C ALA A 615 -2.52 -30.37 -3.81
N LYS A 616 -2.02 -30.80 -2.65
CA LYS A 616 -2.76 -30.77 -1.39
C LYS A 616 -2.05 -29.87 -0.40
N GLN A 617 -2.73 -28.81 0.04
CA GLN A 617 -2.20 -27.85 0.99
C GLN A 617 -3.32 -27.23 1.84
N ARG A 618 -3.07 -27.11 3.15
CA ARG A 618 -4.01 -26.67 4.19
C ARG A 618 -5.35 -27.42 4.12
N GLY A 619 -5.28 -28.73 3.91
CA GLY A 619 -6.46 -29.61 3.77
C GLY A 619 -7.28 -29.41 2.49
N ARG A 620 -6.85 -28.56 1.55
CA ARG A 620 -7.51 -28.34 0.26
C ARG A 620 -6.78 -29.06 -0.86
N ILE A 621 -7.54 -29.54 -1.84
CA ILE A 621 -7.02 -30.17 -3.05
C ILE A 621 -7.21 -29.22 -4.23
N HIS A 622 -6.13 -28.99 -4.97
CA HIS A 622 -6.08 -28.11 -6.12
C HIS A 622 -5.72 -28.92 -7.36
N ALA A 623 -6.32 -28.60 -8.51
CA ALA A 623 -6.04 -29.24 -9.79
C ALA A 623 -5.61 -28.19 -10.82
N LEU A 624 -4.40 -28.34 -11.35
CA LEU A 624 -3.75 -27.40 -12.26
C LEU A 624 -3.15 -28.14 -13.47
N GLY A 625 -2.82 -27.40 -14.53
CA GLY A 625 -1.99 -27.93 -15.62
C GLY A 625 -0.66 -28.51 -15.09
N SER A 626 -0.25 -29.68 -15.59
CA SER A 626 0.92 -30.38 -15.05
C SER A 626 2.26 -29.91 -15.59
N LEU A 627 2.24 -29.14 -16.68
CA LEU A 627 3.44 -28.62 -17.35
C LEU A 627 3.49 -27.10 -17.22
N CYS A 628 4.70 -26.58 -16.99
CA CYS A 628 4.94 -25.14 -16.97
C CYS A 628 4.73 -24.54 -18.38
N PRO A 629 3.89 -23.49 -18.54
CA PRO A 629 3.58 -22.92 -19.86
C PRO A 629 4.76 -22.20 -20.53
N HIS A 630 5.84 -21.93 -19.79
CA HIS A 630 7.05 -21.30 -20.34
C HIS A 630 7.90 -22.25 -21.19
N ALA A 631 8.14 -23.47 -20.69
CA ALA A 631 9.07 -24.41 -21.33
C ALA A 631 8.73 -25.89 -21.06
N HIS A 632 7.47 -26.18 -20.71
CA HIS A 632 6.95 -27.54 -20.47
C HIS A 632 7.65 -28.34 -19.36
N ALA A 633 8.24 -27.66 -18.38
CA ALA A 633 8.82 -28.32 -17.22
C ALA A 633 7.75 -29.09 -16.43
N PRO A 634 8.01 -30.34 -15.99
CA PRO A 634 7.06 -31.11 -15.20
C PRO A 634 6.93 -30.51 -13.80
N LEU A 635 5.80 -29.87 -13.51
CA LEU A 635 5.59 -29.13 -12.26
C LEU A 635 5.53 -30.04 -11.03
N ALA A 636 5.19 -31.32 -11.21
CA ALA A 636 5.29 -32.32 -10.15
C ALA A 636 6.72 -32.50 -9.60
N LYS A 637 7.76 -32.14 -10.38
CA LYS A 637 9.16 -32.12 -9.93
C LYS A 637 9.59 -30.77 -9.35
N GLY A 638 8.68 -29.80 -9.30
CA GLY A 638 8.91 -28.45 -8.79
C GLY A 638 8.91 -28.37 -7.27
N VAL A 639 8.66 -27.15 -6.77
CA VAL A 639 8.57 -26.87 -5.35
C VAL A 639 7.18 -26.35 -5.03
N LEU A 640 6.47 -27.02 -4.12
CA LEU A 640 5.24 -26.51 -3.55
C LEU A 640 5.58 -25.56 -2.39
N GLY A 641 5.42 -24.27 -2.62
CA GLY A 641 5.56 -23.21 -1.63
C GLY A 641 4.24 -22.90 -0.92
N GLU A 642 4.22 -21.86 -0.09
CA GLU A 642 2.99 -21.40 0.59
C GLU A 642 2.03 -20.79 -0.43
N GLY A 643 0.97 -21.51 -0.81
CA GLY A 643 -0.08 -21.05 -1.72
C GLY A 643 0.32 -20.98 -3.20
N ARG A 644 1.48 -21.52 -3.59
CA ARG A 644 1.97 -21.46 -4.98
C ARG A 644 2.92 -22.60 -5.35
N ILE A 645 3.11 -22.82 -6.64
CA ILE A 645 4.05 -23.82 -7.18
C ILE A 645 5.15 -23.10 -7.95
N ARG A 646 6.41 -23.44 -7.64
CA ARG A 646 7.59 -22.96 -8.34
C ARG A 646 8.12 -24.04 -9.29
N CYS A 647 8.30 -23.65 -10.55
CA CYS A 647 8.85 -24.48 -11.62
C CYS A 647 10.26 -24.98 -11.26
N PRO A 648 10.57 -26.27 -11.50
CA PRO A 648 11.91 -26.80 -11.19
C PRO A 648 12.99 -26.21 -12.10
N TRP A 649 12.63 -25.87 -13.34
CA TRP A 649 13.60 -25.51 -14.39
C TRP A 649 13.98 -24.04 -14.40
N HIS A 650 12.99 -23.16 -14.41
CA HIS A 650 13.22 -21.74 -14.69
C HIS A 650 12.75 -20.82 -13.55
N GLY A 651 12.19 -21.37 -12.47
CA GLY A 651 11.80 -20.58 -11.30
C GLY A 651 10.44 -19.87 -11.38
N ALA A 652 9.73 -19.95 -12.51
CA ALA A 652 8.38 -19.38 -12.65
C ALA A 652 7.43 -19.90 -11.54
N CYS A 653 6.62 -19.02 -10.95
CA CYS A 653 5.66 -19.38 -9.92
C CYS A 653 4.23 -19.18 -10.36
N PHE A 654 3.35 -20.07 -9.89
CA PHE A 654 1.93 -20.02 -10.18
C PHE A 654 1.13 -20.14 -8.89
N ASN A 655 0.16 -19.25 -8.71
CA ASN A 655 -0.78 -19.28 -7.60
C ASN A 655 -1.52 -20.62 -7.58
N LEU A 656 -1.58 -21.28 -6.43
CA LEU A 656 -2.18 -22.60 -6.31
C LEU A 656 -3.71 -22.58 -6.43
N GLU A 657 -4.34 -21.48 -6.01
CA GLU A 657 -5.78 -21.29 -6.08
C GLU A 657 -6.20 -20.87 -7.49
N THR A 658 -5.57 -19.88 -8.09
CA THR A 658 -6.03 -19.31 -9.36
C THR A 658 -5.34 -19.92 -10.57
N GLY A 659 -4.12 -20.43 -10.42
CA GLY A 659 -3.23 -20.81 -11.51
C GLY A 659 -2.51 -19.61 -12.15
N ASP A 660 -2.73 -18.39 -11.65
CA ASP A 660 -2.10 -17.19 -12.20
C ASP A 660 -0.59 -17.20 -12.01
N ILE A 661 0.15 -16.75 -13.02
CA ILE A 661 1.59 -16.55 -12.87
C ILE A 661 1.86 -15.42 -11.86
N GLU A 662 2.69 -15.72 -10.86
CA GLU A 662 3.04 -14.83 -9.76
C GLU A 662 4.52 -14.41 -9.75
N ASP A 663 5.38 -15.24 -10.33
CA ASP A 663 6.81 -15.01 -10.49
C ASP A 663 7.23 -15.59 -11.84
N PHE A 664 8.27 -15.02 -12.41
CA PHE A 664 8.65 -15.18 -13.81
C PHE A 664 9.82 -16.18 -13.95
N PRO A 665 10.20 -16.65 -15.15
CA PRO A 665 9.79 -16.23 -16.49
C PRO A 665 8.50 -16.87 -17.00
N GLY A 666 7.82 -16.15 -17.91
CA GLY A 666 6.64 -16.62 -18.64
C GLY A 666 5.59 -15.53 -18.76
N ILE A 667 4.69 -15.66 -19.73
CA ILE A 667 3.62 -14.67 -19.99
C ILE A 667 2.22 -15.28 -19.87
N ASN A 668 2.14 -16.59 -19.62
CA ASN A 668 0.89 -17.33 -19.52
C ASN A 668 0.74 -17.95 -18.14
N SER A 669 -0.49 -17.96 -17.65
CA SER A 669 -0.90 -18.62 -16.41
C SER A 669 -1.21 -20.10 -16.67
N LEU A 670 -1.27 -20.89 -15.60
CA LEU A 670 -1.70 -22.29 -15.69
C LEU A 670 -3.21 -22.40 -15.92
N PRO A 671 -3.66 -23.37 -16.73
CA PRO A 671 -5.04 -23.85 -16.66
C PRO A 671 -5.36 -24.29 -15.23
N ARG A 672 -6.52 -23.85 -14.73
CA ARG A 672 -7.08 -24.29 -13.46
C ARG A 672 -8.30 -25.16 -13.72
N TYR A 673 -8.39 -26.28 -13.02
CA TYR A 673 -9.51 -27.18 -13.11
C TYR A 673 -10.36 -27.09 -11.84
N LYS A 674 -11.67 -27.30 -11.98
CA LYS A 674 -12.58 -27.42 -10.83
C LYS A 674 -12.35 -28.78 -10.17
N VAL A 675 -12.37 -28.79 -8.84
CA VAL A 675 -12.17 -29.97 -8.02
C VAL A 675 -13.38 -30.17 -7.12
N ASP A 676 -13.98 -31.36 -7.19
CA ASP A 676 -14.99 -31.83 -6.26
C ASP A 676 -14.46 -33.10 -5.59
N VAL A 677 -14.58 -33.23 -4.27
CA VAL A 677 -14.18 -34.44 -3.54
C VAL A 677 -15.45 -35.14 -3.07
N GLU A 678 -15.72 -36.33 -3.62
CA GLU A 678 -16.95 -37.08 -3.33
C GLU A 678 -16.95 -37.70 -1.91
N ARG A 679 -18.14 -38.09 -1.45
CA ARG A 679 -18.29 -38.89 -0.22
C ARG A 679 -17.59 -40.23 -0.44
N GLY A 680 -16.45 -40.42 0.24
CA GLY A 680 -15.56 -41.55 0.01
C GLY A 680 -14.15 -41.14 -0.43
N GLY A 681 -13.88 -39.85 -0.67
CA GLY A 681 -12.53 -39.32 -0.87
C GLY A 681 -12.05 -39.30 -2.33
N LEU A 682 -12.88 -39.65 -3.31
CA LEU A 682 -12.54 -39.60 -4.73
C LEU A 682 -12.44 -38.15 -5.22
N VAL A 683 -11.34 -37.78 -5.88
CA VAL A 683 -11.08 -36.44 -6.42
C VAL A 683 -11.56 -36.38 -7.86
N MET A 684 -12.61 -35.59 -8.09
CA MET A 684 -13.23 -35.35 -9.39
C MET A 684 -12.76 -34.03 -9.97
N VAL A 685 -12.31 -34.04 -11.23
CA VAL A 685 -11.75 -32.87 -11.90
C VAL A 685 -12.58 -32.52 -13.15
N ARG A 686 -12.90 -31.23 -13.32
CA ARG A 686 -13.57 -30.68 -14.52
C ARG A 686 -12.73 -29.57 -15.14
N ALA A 687 -12.54 -29.59 -16.46
CA ALA A 687 -11.86 -28.54 -17.19
C ALA A 687 -12.85 -27.63 -17.93
N ARG A 688 -12.54 -26.34 -18.06
CA ARG A 688 -13.23 -25.51 -19.06
C ARG A 688 -12.82 -25.99 -20.44
N VAL A 689 -13.78 -26.09 -21.37
CA VAL A 689 -13.49 -26.63 -22.72
C VAL A 689 -12.38 -25.84 -23.43
N LYS A 690 -12.34 -24.51 -23.24
CA LYS A 690 -11.28 -23.63 -23.77
C LYS A 690 -9.91 -23.88 -23.13
N ASP A 691 -9.85 -24.02 -21.81
CA ASP A 691 -8.60 -24.21 -21.07
C ASP A 691 -8.02 -25.60 -21.30
N PHE A 692 -8.87 -26.57 -21.63
CA PHE A 692 -8.44 -27.91 -22.00
C PHE A 692 -7.63 -27.94 -23.29
N ARG A 693 -7.79 -26.98 -24.21
CA ARG A 693 -7.12 -26.99 -25.53
C ARG A 693 -5.71 -26.40 -25.50
N CYS A 694 -5.37 -25.59 -24.50
CA CYS A 694 -4.11 -24.83 -24.44
C CYS A 694 -3.25 -25.21 -23.22
N ALA A 695 -1.92 -25.19 -23.38
CA ALA A 695 -0.97 -25.46 -22.28
C ALA A 695 -0.83 -24.29 -21.28
N GLY A 696 -1.37 -23.11 -21.63
CA GLY A 696 -1.38 -21.91 -20.79
C GLY A 696 -2.56 -21.02 -21.13
N ARG A 697 -2.91 -20.11 -20.22
CA ARG A 697 -4.02 -19.15 -20.39
C ARG A 697 -3.54 -17.71 -20.21
N VAL A 698 -4.15 -16.80 -20.98
CA VAL A 698 -4.06 -15.36 -20.74
C VAL A 698 -5.05 -15.01 -19.62
N GLN A 699 -4.65 -14.12 -18.71
CA GLN A 699 -5.55 -13.61 -17.67
C GLN A 699 -6.61 -12.70 -18.29
N LYS A 700 -7.77 -12.57 -17.65
CA LYS A 700 -8.79 -11.63 -18.09
C LYS A 700 -8.24 -10.21 -17.97
N MET A 701 -8.49 -9.40 -19.00
CA MET A 701 -8.00 -8.02 -19.11
C MET A 701 -9.15 -7.10 -19.50
N VAL A 702 -9.12 -5.87 -19.02
CA VAL A 702 -10.05 -4.82 -19.49
C VAL A 702 -9.65 -4.36 -20.89
N LYS A 703 -10.59 -3.75 -21.61
CA LYS A 703 -10.31 -3.08 -22.90
C LYS A 703 -10.17 -1.57 -22.67
N ARG A 704 -9.66 -0.87 -23.69
CA ARG A 704 -9.63 0.58 -23.68
C ARG A 704 -11.05 1.15 -23.60
N ASP A 705 -11.23 2.13 -22.72
CA ASP A 705 -12.38 3.02 -22.69
C ASP A 705 -11.96 4.34 -23.37
N PRO A 706 -12.56 4.71 -24.52
CA PRO A 706 -12.25 5.96 -25.22
C PRO A 706 -12.47 7.21 -24.36
N GLU A 707 -13.36 7.15 -23.36
CA GLU A 707 -13.68 8.28 -22.47
C GLU A 707 -12.66 8.46 -21.35
N ASN A 708 -11.77 7.49 -21.11
CA ASN A 708 -10.69 7.63 -20.14
C ASN A 708 -9.50 8.36 -20.79
N PRO A 709 -9.22 9.63 -20.42
CA PRO A 709 -8.22 10.45 -21.11
C PRO A 709 -6.78 10.06 -20.73
N LEU A 710 -6.60 9.24 -19.70
CA LEU A 710 -5.27 8.97 -19.13
C LEU A 710 -4.38 8.22 -20.11
N VAL A 711 -3.12 8.66 -20.20
CA VAL A 711 -2.08 8.08 -21.05
C VAL A 711 -0.97 7.47 -20.21
N CYS A 712 -0.79 6.16 -20.31
CA CYS A 712 0.41 5.48 -19.87
C CYS A 712 1.39 5.32 -21.04
N LEU A 713 2.53 6.00 -20.96
CA LEU A 713 3.62 5.87 -21.93
C LEU A 713 4.65 4.84 -21.45
N ILE A 714 5.05 3.92 -22.33
CA ILE A 714 6.06 2.90 -22.07
C ILE A 714 7.19 3.07 -23.08
N ILE A 715 8.40 3.33 -22.60
CA ILE A 715 9.59 3.49 -23.45
C ILE A 715 10.40 2.20 -23.39
N GLY A 716 10.35 1.41 -24.46
CA GLY A 716 11.10 0.17 -24.61
C GLY A 716 10.22 -1.05 -24.87
N GLY A 717 10.37 -1.65 -26.06
CA GLY A 717 9.71 -2.90 -26.49
C GLY A 717 10.29 -4.19 -25.91
N GLY A 718 11.11 -4.10 -24.87
CA GLY A 718 11.62 -5.26 -24.15
C GLY A 718 10.54 -5.93 -23.29
N ILE A 719 10.91 -7.04 -22.66
CA ILE A 719 9.99 -7.81 -21.83
C ILE A 719 9.39 -7.03 -20.65
N ALA A 720 10.14 -6.09 -20.07
CA ALA A 720 9.64 -5.22 -19.00
C ALA A 720 8.48 -4.33 -19.49
N GLY A 721 8.64 -3.70 -20.67
CA GLY A 721 7.59 -2.89 -21.28
C GLY A 721 6.38 -3.72 -21.69
N HIS A 722 6.61 -4.88 -22.32
CA HIS A 722 5.55 -5.84 -22.64
C HIS A 722 4.74 -6.25 -21.40
N MET A 723 5.43 -6.64 -20.32
CA MET A 723 4.77 -7.07 -19.09
C MET A 723 4.02 -5.92 -18.40
N CYS A 724 4.54 -4.70 -18.50
CA CYS A 724 3.83 -3.52 -18.01
C CYS A 724 2.50 -3.32 -18.75
N ALA A 725 2.53 -3.29 -20.08
CA ALA A 725 1.34 -3.07 -20.90
C ALA A 725 0.24 -4.11 -20.65
N GLU A 726 0.60 -5.40 -20.60
CA GLU A 726 -0.36 -6.45 -20.25
C GLU A 726 -0.91 -6.27 -18.82
N THR A 727 -0.03 -5.96 -17.86
CA THR A 727 -0.43 -5.88 -16.45
C THR A 727 -1.33 -4.67 -16.18
N LEU A 728 -1.11 -3.54 -16.86
CA LEU A 728 -2.03 -2.39 -16.80
C LEU A 728 -3.46 -2.80 -17.15
N ARG A 729 -3.64 -3.56 -18.23
CA ARG A 729 -4.96 -4.09 -18.62
C ARG A 729 -5.48 -5.16 -17.66
N LYS A 730 -4.63 -5.95 -17.01
CA LYS A 730 -5.04 -6.93 -15.97
C LYS A 730 -5.55 -6.23 -14.71
N GLU A 731 -4.93 -5.12 -14.33
CA GLU A 731 -5.23 -4.37 -13.11
C GLU A 731 -6.33 -3.30 -13.31
N GLY A 732 -7.00 -3.31 -14.47
CA GLY A 732 -8.19 -2.49 -14.71
C GLY A 732 -7.94 -1.12 -15.35
N PHE A 733 -6.71 -0.81 -15.78
CA PHE A 733 -6.44 0.46 -16.46
C PHE A 733 -7.12 0.48 -17.84
N THR A 734 -8.10 1.37 -18.03
CA THR A 734 -8.88 1.51 -19.28
C THR A 734 -8.37 2.64 -20.18
N GLY A 735 -7.44 3.49 -19.72
CA GLY A 735 -6.89 4.60 -20.51
C GLY A 735 -6.03 4.16 -21.71
N LYS A 736 -5.42 5.13 -22.39
CA LYS A 736 -4.52 4.90 -23.51
C LYS A 736 -3.18 4.32 -23.02
N ILE A 737 -2.72 3.24 -23.66
CA ILE A 737 -1.38 2.68 -23.44
C ILE A 737 -0.61 2.86 -24.74
N LEU A 738 0.52 3.57 -24.67
CA LEU A 738 1.41 3.82 -25.79
C LEU A 738 2.78 3.23 -25.50
N MET A 739 3.30 2.36 -26.37
CA MET A 739 4.61 1.74 -26.25
C MET A 739 5.50 2.14 -27.42
N ILE A 740 6.70 2.62 -27.12
CA ILE A 740 7.70 3.01 -28.11
C ILE A 740 8.78 1.95 -28.19
N CYS A 741 9.06 1.51 -29.41
CA CYS A 741 10.01 0.45 -29.72
C CYS A 741 11.01 0.96 -30.76
N LYS A 742 12.29 0.96 -30.40
CA LYS A 742 13.38 1.32 -31.32
C LYS A 742 13.47 0.38 -32.53
N GLU A 743 13.13 -0.89 -32.36
CA GLU A 743 13.25 -1.90 -33.40
C GLU A 743 11.98 -1.99 -34.26
N PRO A 744 12.07 -2.47 -35.52
CA PRO A 744 10.93 -2.64 -36.42
C PRO A 744 10.08 -3.89 -36.08
N TYR A 745 10.24 -4.46 -34.88
CA TYR A 745 9.63 -5.71 -34.46
C TYR A 745 8.75 -5.54 -33.24
N LEU A 746 7.62 -6.26 -33.20
CA LEU A 746 6.80 -6.39 -31.99
C LEU A 746 7.64 -6.99 -30.83
N PRO A 747 7.31 -6.69 -29.56
CA PRO A 747 8.04 -7.19 -28.40
C PRO A 747 8.29 -8.71 -28.42
N TYR A 748 9.55 -9.10 -28.21
CA TYR A 748 10.01 -10.48 -28.37
C TYR A 748 11.08 -10.91 -27.35
N ASN A 749 11.27 -12.23 -27.23
CA ASN A 749 12.21 -12.86 -26.30
C ASN A 749 13.64 -12.87 -26.84
N ARG A 750 14.42 -11.84 -26.48
CA ARG A 750 15.85 -11.72 -26.84
C ARG A 750 16.73 -12.84 -26.28
N ALA A 751 16.36 -13.47 -25.17
CA ALA A 751 17.16 -14.54 -24.56
C ALA A 751 17.14 -15.85 -25.39
N LYS A 752 16.33 -15.91 -26.46
CA LYS A 752 16.29 -17.05 -27.40
C LYS A 752 17.33 -16.94 -28.51
N LEU A 753 17.83 -15.75 -28.82
CA LEU A 753 18.76 -15.50 -29.93
C LEU A 753 20.06 -16.31 -29.80
N THR A 754 20.63 -16.38 -28.60
CA THR A 754 21.88 -17.11 -28.33
C THR A 754 21.69 -18.62 -28.17
N LYS A 755 20.45 -19.12 -28.07
CA LYS A 755 20.14 -20.49 -27.65
C LYS A 755 19.74 -21.41 -28.80
N ASP A 756 19.26 -20.84 -29.90
CA ASP A 756 18.86 -21.59 -31.08
C ASP A 756 19.25 -20.80 -32.35
N ARG A 757 20.12 -21.41 -33.16
CA ARG A 757 20.66 -20.75 -34.35
C ARG A 757 19.60 -20.48 -35.42
N ASN A 758 18.54 -21.29 -35.45
CA ASN A 758 17.51 -21.26 -36.49
C ASN A 758 16.22 -20.56 -36.04
N VAL A 759 16.29 -19.80 -34.95
CA VAL A 759 15.14 -19.10 -34.42
C VAL A 759 14.64 -18.03 -35.38
N THR A 760 13.32 -17.99 -35.58
CA THR A 760 12.65 -16.97 -36.40
C THR A 760 11.93 -15.96 -35.51
N MET A 761 11.79 -14.71 -35.97
CA MET A 761 11.08 -13.65 -35.23
C MET A 761 9.68 -14.11 -34.74
N LYS A 762 8.91 -14.77 -35.61
CA LYS A 762 7.56 -15.29 -35.28
C LYS A 762 7.55 -16.27 -34.10
N GLN A 763 8.61 -17.04 -33.90
CA GLN A 763 8.71 -18.02 -32.80
C GLN A 763 9.07 -17.38 -31.45
N ILE A 764 9.62 -16.17 -31.45
CA ILE A 764 10.13 -15.51 -30.25
C ILE A 764 9.34 -14.27 -29.84
N GLN A 765 8.41 -13.79 -30.67
CA GLN A 765 7.44 -12.77 -30.28
C GLN A 765 6.66 -13.21 -29.03
N PHE A 766 6.45 -12.30 -28.08
CA PHE A 766 5.66 -12.60 -26.88
C PHE A 766 4.17 -12.78 -27.22
N ARG A 767 3.65 -11.90 -28.06
CA ARG A 767 2.26 -11.91 -28.53
C ARG A 767 2.20 -11.57 -30.01
N PRO A 768 1.24 -12.15 -30.76
CA PRO A 768 1.01 -11.76 -32.13
C PRO A 768 0.33 -10.38 -32.18
N LYS A 769 0.27 -9.74 -33.37
CA LYS A 769 -0.25 -8.38 -33.51
C LYS A 769 -1.70 -8.26 -33.02
N GLU A 770 -2.52 -9.26 -33.33
CA GLU A 770 -3.95 -9.30 -33.03
C GLU A 770 -4.24 -9.16 -31.53
N PHE A 771 -3.31 -9.60 -30.68
CA PHE A 771 -3.42 -9.43 -29.23
C PHE A 771 -3.35 -7.95 -28.83
N TYR A 772 -2.37 -7.21 -29.36
CA TYR A 772 -2.23 -5.79 -29.01
C TYR A 772 -3.40 -4.96 -29.54
N ASP A 773 -3.88 -5.31 -30.74
CA ASP A 773 -5.07 -4.72 -31.34
C ASP A 773 -6.33 -5.00 -30.48
N GLU A 774 -6.52 -6.23 -29.97
CA GLU A 774 -7.68 -6.63 -29.16
C GLU A 774 -7.84 -5.80 -27.87
N TYR A 775 -6.71 -5.38 -27.27
CA TYR A 775 -6.67 -4.63 -26.01
C TYR A 775 -6.30 -3.15 -26.19
N ASN A 776 -6.27 -2.67 -27.44
CA ASN A 776 -5.89 -1.31 -27.83
C ASN A 776 -4.61 -0.84 -27.11
N ILE A 777 -3.55 -1.63 -27.25
CA ILE A 777 -2.19 -1.25 -26.83
C ILE A 777 -1.50 -0.73 -28.08
N GLU A 778 -1.27 0.58 -28.16
CA GLU A 778 -0.64 1.21 -29.31
C GLU A 778 0.87 1.00 -29.24
N ILE A 779 1.47 0.43 -30.30
CA ILE A 779 2.91 0.20 -30.41
C ILE A 779 3.44 1.02 -31.58
N ILE A 780 4.37 1.93 -31.29
CA ILE A 780 5.12 2.69 -32.28
C ILE A 780 6.46 1.96 -32.48
N LEU A 781 6.64 1.37 -33.66
CA LEU A 781 7.87 0.67 -34.05
C LEU A 781 8.84 1.63 -34.73
N ASP A 782 10.11 1.21 -34.84
CA ASP A 782 11.17 1.99 -35.50
C ASP A 782 11.27 3.45 -34.99
N THR A 783 11.07 3.62 -33.68
CA THR A 783 11.02 4.95 -33.05
C THR A 783 11.77 4.93 -31.73
N GLU A 784 12.67 5.89 -31.54
CA GLU A 784 13.46 6.04 -30.32
C GLU A 784 13.06 7.33 -29.57
N ALA A 785 13.01 7.28 -28.25
CA ALA A 785 12.93 8.51 -27.45
C ALA A 785 14.32 9.17 -27.44
N VAL A 786 14.42 10.42 -27.91
CA VAL A 786 15.69 11.15 -28.03
C VAL A 786 15.83 12.27 -27.01
N LYS A 787 14.71 12.73 -26.43
CA LYS A 787 14.68 13.71 -25.35
C LYS A 787 13.49 13.47 -24.43
N ALA A 788 13.64 13.78 -23.14
CA ALA A 788 12.54 13.79 -22.18
C ALA A 788 12.52 15.09 -21.37
N ASN A 789 11.33 15.48 -20.90
CA ASN A 789 11.12 16.56 -19.94
C ASN A 789 10.13 16.08 -18.87
N MET A 790 10.61 15.98 -17.63
CA MET A 790 9.82 15.49 -16.50
C MET A 790 8.80 16.53 -15.98
N GLU A 791 9.13 17.82 -16.06
CA GLU A 791 8.25 18.91 -15.64
C GLU A 791 7.06 19.04 -16.59
N GLU A 792 7.31 18.98 -17.89
CA GLU A 792 6.28 19.05 -18.94
C GLU A 792 5.59 17.71 -19.20
N LYS A 793 5.96 16.64 -18.47
CA LYS A 793 5.50 15.26 -18.67
C LYS A 793 5.47 14.84 -20.15
N SER A 794 6.60 15.00 -20.83
CA SER A 794 6.69 14.74 -22.25
C SER A 794 8.01 14.12 -22.69
N ILE A 795 7.99 13.50 -23.87
CA ILE A 795 9.20 13.09 -24.59
C ILE A 795 9.16 13.60 -26.04
N THR A 796 10.34 13.65 -26.65
CA THR A 796 10.51 13.83 -28.10
C THR A 796 11.09 12.55 -28.68
N THR A 797 10.51 12.08 -29.77
CA THR A 797 10.94 10.89 -30.51
C THR A 797 11.90 11.24 -31.65
N SER A 798 12.53 10.22 -32.25
CA SER A 798 13.51 10.35 -33.33
C SER A 798 12.96 10.97 -34.63
N ASP A 799 11.64 10.95 -34.81
CA ASP A 799 10.88 11.62 -35.87
C ASP A 799 10.39 13.02 -35.46
N ASP A 800 10.95 13.59 -34.39
CA ASP A 800 10.64 14.91 -33.83
C ASP A 800 9.17 15.07 -33.36
N VAL A 801 8.50 13.95 -33.09
CA VAL A 801 7.14 13.96 -32.53
C VAL A 801 7.22 14.11 -31.01
N ARG A 802 6.43 15.06 -30.50
CA ARG A 802 6.27 15.27 -29.06
C ARG A 802 5.11 14.43 -28.53
N LEU A 803 5.38 13.59 -27.54
CA LEU A 803 4.38 12.75 -26.88
C LEU A 803 4.21 13.15 -25.41
N LEU A 804 2.96 13.33 -24.99
CA LEU A 804 2.58 13.63 -23.61
C LEU A 804 2.15 12.36 -22.87
N TYR A 805 2.30 12.36 -21.55
CA TYR A 805 1.88 11.26 -20.70
C TYR A 805 1.31 11.72 -19.36
N ASP A 806 0.44 10.90 -18.77
CA ASP A 806 0.05 11.05 -17.37
C ASP A 806 1.00 10.26 -16.46
N LYS A 807 1.36 9.04 -16.90
CA LYS A 807 2.36 8.17 -16.27
C LYS A 807 3.32 7.62 -17.32
N MET A 808 4.58 7.46 -16.95
CA MET A 808 5.64 6.95 -17.84
C MET A 808 6.40 5.79 -17.21
N LEU A 809 6.65 4.74 -17.99
CA LEU A 809 7.61 3.68 -17.67
C LEU A 809 8.85 3.79 -18.56
N ILE A 810 10.02 3.89 -17.94
CA ILE A 810 11.32 3.76 -18.60
C ILE A 810 11.77 2.30 -18.54
N ALA A 811 11.75 1.61 -19.68
CA ALA A 811 12.12 0.21 -19.85
C ALA A 811 13.13 0.00 -20.99
N THR A 812 14.02 0.97 -21.20
CA THR A 812 14.95 1.07 -22.34
C THR A 812 16.10 0.06 -22.30
N GLY A 813 16.31 -0.60 -21.17
CA GLY A 813 17.31 -1.65 -21.01
C GLY A 813 18.74 -1.15 -21.20
N SER A 814 19.56 -1.94 -21.89
CA SER A 814 20.99 -1.68 -22.10
C SER A 814 21.45 -2.04 -23.50
N SER A 815 22.55 -1.44 -23.97
CA SER A 815 23.24 -1.75 -25.22
C SER A 815 24.65 -2.32 -24.98
N PRO A 816 25.18 -3.20 -25.85
CA PRO A 816 26.54 -3.75 -25.70
C PRO A 816 27.62 -2.67 -25.67
N ARG A 817 28.68 -2.89 -24.89
CA ARG A 817 29.89 -2.04 -24.91
C ARG A 817 30.78 -2.44 -26.08
N LYS A 818 31.24 -1.45 -26.85
CA LYS A 818 32.34 -1.61 -27.82
C LYS A 818 33.67 -1.29 -27.13
N PRO A 819 34.69 -2.17 -27.21
CA PRO A 819 36.01 -1.89 -26.65
C PRO A 819 36.77 -0.86 -27.48
N SER A 820 37.64 -0.10 -26.84
CA SER A 820 38.58 0.81 -27.51
C SER A 820 39.78 0.03 -28.06
N ILE A 821 39.56 -0.75 -29.13
CA ILE A 821 40.59 -1.53 -29.82
C ILE A 821 40.71 -0.99 -31.25
N LYS A 822 41.94 -0.80 -31.75
CA LYS A 822 42.15 -0.37 -33.13
C LYS A 822 41.55 -1.39 -34.10
N GLY A 823 40.77 -0.92 -35.07
CA GLY A 823 40.09 -1.77 -36.07
C GLY A 823 38.80 -2.43 -35.59
N ILE A 824 38.27 -2.09 -34.41
CA ILE A 824 37.01 -2.67 -33.89
C ILE A 824 35.77 -2.35 -34.75
N ASP A 825 35.86 -1.32 -35.60
CA ASP A 825 34.79 -0.89 -36.51
C ASP A 825 34.90 -1.50 -37.92
N LEU A 826 35.80 -2.47 -38.13
CA LEU A 826 35.90 -3.23 -39.38
C LEU A 826 34.60 -4.02 -39.66
N LYS A 827 34.36 -4.34 -40.93
CA LYS A 827 33.28 -5.24 -41.35
C LYS A 827 33.48 -6.62 -40.73
N ASN A 828 32.36 -7.31 -40.49
CA ASN A 828 32.28 -8.61 -39.83
C ASN A 828 32.74 -8.61 -38.35
N VAL A 829 32.75 -7.45 -37.70
CA VAL A 829 32.86 -7.31 -36.24
C VAL A 829 31.48 -7.00 -35.67
N PHE A 830 30.97 -7.87 -34.80
CA PHE A 830 29.60 -7.80 -34.29
C PHE A 830 29.53 -7.76 -32.77
N THR A 831 28.51 -7.08 -32.27
CA THR A 831 27.96 -7.31 -30.92
C THR A 831 26.65 -8.08 -31.03
N LEU A 832 26.09 -8.54 -29.92
CA LEU A 832 24.81 -9.25 -29.92
C LEU A 832 23.84 -8.68 -28.88
N ARG A 833 22.76 -8.06 -29.34
CA ARG A 833 21.66 -7.56 -28.49
C ARG A 833 20.26 -7.76 -29.08
N ASP A 834 20.11 -7.65 -30.39
CA ASP A 834 18.82 -7.74 -31.08
C ASP A 834 18.81 -8.79 -32.18
N TYR A 835 17.67 -8.91 -32.86
CA TYR A 835 17.45 -9.91 -33.89
C TYR A 835 18.31 -9.67 -35.14
N ASP A 836 18.55 -8.41 -35.50
CA ASP A 836 19.34 -8.04 -36.68
C ASP A 836 20.82 -8.35 -36.44
N ASP A 837 21.36 -8.03 -35.26
CA ASP A 837 22.69 -8.49 -34.82
C ASP A 837 22.83 -10.01 -35.01
N TRP A 838 21.81 -10.77 -34.59
CA TRP A 838 21.82 -12.23 -34.67
C TRP A 838 21.83 -12.75 -36.10
N GLU A 839 20.99 -12.22 -37.00
CA GLU A 839 20.96 -12.64 -38.40
C GLU A 839 22.27 -12.28 -39.13
N HIS A 840 22.86 -11.10 -38.86
CA HIS A 840 24.17 -10.73 -39.39
C HIS A 840 25.28 -11.68 -38.91
N ILE A 841 25.31 -12.00 -37.60
CA ILE A 841 26.26 -12.96 -37.03
C ILE A 841 26.09 -14.35 -37.67
N LYS A 842 24.84 -14.81 -37.84
CA LYS A 842 24.54 -16.11 -38.42
C LYS A 842 25.05 -16.23 -39.85
N GLU A 843 24.93 -15.19 -40.66
CA GLU A 843 25.47 -15.18 -42.02
C GLU A 843 27.01 -15.09 -42.02
N ALA A 844 27.58 -14.10 -41.33
CA ALA A 844 29.02 -13.85 -41.32
C ALA A 844 29.82 -14.98 -40.63
N SER A 845 29.20 -15.78 -39.77
CA SER A 845 29.83 -16.93 -39.13
C SER A 845 30.02 -18.15 -40.05
N LYS A 846 29.54 -18.13 -41.31
CA LYS A 846 29.77 -19.18 -42.32
C LYS A 846 31.19 -19.13 -42.91
N VAL A 847 32.18 -19.01 -42.04
CA VAL A 847 33.59 -18.88 -42.37
C VAL A 847 34.41 -19.90 -41.59
N LYS A 848 35.68 -20.07 -41.96
CA LYS A 848 36.56 -21.06 -41.32
C LYS A 848 36.98 -20.63 -39.93
N ASN A 849 37.29 -19.35 -39.70
CA ASN A 849 37.81 -18.87 -38.42
C ASN A 849 36.91 -17.78 -37.81
N VAL A 850 36.24 -18.12 -36.71
CA VAL A 850 35.42 -17.19 -35.92
C VAL A 850 36.09 -16.97 -34.58
N VAL A 851 36.22 -15.71 -34.15
CA VAL A 851 36.75 -15.37 -32.82
C VAL A 851 35.69 -14.67 -31.99
N CYS A 852 35.57 -15.06 -30.72
CA CYS A 852 34.68 -14.42 -29.75
C CYS A 852 35.50 -13.79 -28.62
N ILE A 853 35.22 -12.52 -28.30
CA ILE A 853 35.82 -11.81 -27.15
C ILE A 853 34.85 -11.85 -25.98
N GLY A 854 35.29 -12.40 -24.85
CA GLY A 854 34.51 -12.57 -23.63
C GLY A 854 34.19 -14.03 -23.32
N SER A 855 33.78 -14.30 -22.08
CA SER A 855 33.59 -15.69 -21.60
C SER A 855 32.46 -15.81 -20.58
N SER A 856 31.39 -15.04 -20.77
CA SER A 856 30.15 -15.07 -19.98
C SER A 856 28.98 -15.67 -20.78
N TYR A 857 27.77 -15.71 -20.20
CA TYR A 857 26.58 -16.35 -20.77
C TYR A 857 26.39 -16.12 -22.27
N ILE A 858 26.27 -14.87 -22.72
CA ILE A 858 25.98 -14.53 -24.13
C ILE A 858 27.02 -15.18 -25.06
N ILE A 859 28.31 -14.97 -24.80
CA ILE A 859 29.37 -15.51 -25.65
C ILE A 859 29.41 -17.04 -25.61
N LEU A 860 29.30 -17.65 -24.43
CA LEU A 860 29.36 -19.11 -24.32
C LEU A 860 28.17 -19.80 -25.01
N GLU A 861 26.99 -19.22 -24.91
CA GLU A 861 25.80 -19.68 -25.63
C GLU A 861 25.95 -19.46 -27.15
N THR A 862 26.42 -18.28 -27.58
CA THR A 862 26.72 -18.01 -29.00
C THR A 862 27.73 -19.01 -29.55
N VAL A 863 28.87 -19.21 -28.90
CA VAL A 863 29.91 -20.17 -29.32
C VAL A 863 29.31 -21.55 -29.55
N GLN A 864 28.53 -22.07 -28.58
CA GLN A 864 27.85 -23.35 -28.74
C GLN A 864 26.91 -23.38 -29.95
N SER A 865 26.15 -22.30 -30.19
CA SER A 865 25.22 -22.24 -31.33
C SER A 865 25.94 -22.25 -32.69
N LEU A 866 27.19 -21.75 -32.73
CA LEU A 866 28.00 -21.66 -33.96
C LEU A 866 28.69 -22.98 -34.32
N ILE A 867 29.11 -23.79 -33.35
CA ILE A 867 29.89 -25.03 -33.64
C ILE A 867 29.07 -26.14 -34.32
N SER A 868 27.76 -25.96 -34.49
CA SER A 868 26.91 -26.93 -35.19
C SER A 868 27.25 -27.08 -36.69
N SER A 869 28.05 -26.17 -37.28
CA SER A 869 28.55 -26.27 -38.65
C SER A 869 29.91 -26.97 -38.71
N ALA A 870 29.99 -28.09 -39.43
CA ALA A 870 31.17 -28.98 -39.49
C ALA A 870 32.50 -28.36 -40.01
N HIS A 871 32.50 -27.08 -40.41
CA HIS A 871 33.64 -26.40 -41.06
C HIS A 871 34.12 -25.15 -40.32
N THR A 872 33.50 -24.78 -39.19
CA THR A 872 33.78 -23.55 -38.45
C THR A 872 34.69 -23.82 -37.25
N LYS A 873 35.89 -23.22 -37.22
CA LYS A 873 36.77 -23.20 -36.05
C LYS A 873 36.46 -21.96 -35.21
N VAL A 874 36.04 -22.17 -33.97
CA VAL A 874 35.74 -21.09 -33.02
C VAL A 874 36.85 -20.97 -31.97
N THR A 875 37.36 -19.75 -31.80
CA THR A 875 38.31 -19.39 -30.74
C THR A 875 37.69 -18.36 -29.80
N VAL A 876 37.79 -18.57 -28.49
CA VAL A 876 37.35 -17.62 -27.47
C VAL A 876 38.57 -16.97 -26.84
N VAL A 877 38.60 -15.64 -26.80
CA VAL A 877 39.64 -14.85 -26.15
C VAL A 877 39.03 -14.13 -24.95
N SER A 878 39.62 -14.30 -23.77
CA SER A 878 39.14 -13.65 -22.56
C SER A 878 40.27 -13.28 -21.62
N ARG A 879 40.20 -12.08 -21.06
CA ARG A 879 41.11 -11.60 -20.00
C ARG A 879 40.92 -12.33 -18.67
N SER A 880 39.79 -13.01 -18.49
CA SER A 880 39.50 -13.77 -17.27
C SER A 880 40.41 -15.00 -17.19
N PRO A 881 40.81 -15.47 -16.00
CA PRO A 881 41.50 -16.75 -15.86
C PRO A 881 40.64 -17.94 -16.26
N VAL A 882 39.32 -17.86 -16.05
CA VAL A 882 38.34 -18.89 -16.37
C VAL A 882 37.05 -18.29 -16.94
N PRO A 883 36.29 -19.02 -17.79
CA PRO A 883 34.94 -18.64 -18.16
C PRO A 883 34.04 -18.61 -16.92
N MET A 884 32.98 -17.80 -16.97
CA MET A 884 31.98 -17.74 -15.89
C MET A 884 32.60 -17.51 -14.50
N LEU A 885 33.59 -16.63 -14.37
CA LEU A 885 34.30 -16.36 -13.11
C LEU A 885 33.37 -16.05 -11.92
N GLY A 886 32.16 -15.53 -12.17
CA GLY A 886 31.13 -15.36 -11.14
C GLY A 886 30.69 -16.66 -10.44
N TYR A 887 30.96 -17.83 -11.02
CA TYR A 887 30.76 -19.15 -10.39
C TYR A 887 31.98 -19.62 -9.57
N GLY A 888 33.04 -18.81 -9.49
CA GLY A 888 34.29 -19.20 -8.83
C GLY A 888 35.22 -20.04 -9.71
N LEU A 889 36.49 -20.14 -9.29
CA LEU A 889 37.57 -20.73 -10.08
C LEU A 889 37.30 -22.20 -10.43
N ALA A 890 37.01 -23.06 -9.46
CA ALA A 890 36.84 -24.51 -9.69
C ALA A 890 35.75 -24.83 -10.71
N ILE A 891 34.60 -24.16 -10.63
CA ILE A 891 33.50 -24.36 -11.59
C ILE A 891 33.88 -23.78 -12.96
N GLY A 892 34.54 -22.62 -12.98
CA GLY A 892 35.05 -21.99 -14.21
C GLY A 892 36.10 -22.85 -14.93
N GLU A 893 37.02 -23.48 -14.21
CA GLU A 893 38.03 -24.41 -14.75
C GLU A 893 37.36 -25.63 -15.38
N ARG A 894 36.31 -26.15 -14.73
CA ARG A 894 35.57 -27.27 -15.30
C ARG A 894 34.79 -26.86 -16.56
N ILE A 895 34.20 -25.67 -16.59
CA ILE A 895 33.55 -25.13 -17.81
C ILE A 895 34.60 -24.91 -18.91
N LEU A 896 35.80 -24.43 -18.58
CA LEU A 896 36.91 -24.30 -19.52
C LEU A 896 37.26 -25.65 -20.15
N LYS A 897 37.40 -26.70 -19.33
CA LYS A 897 37.61 -28.08 -19.79
C LYS A 897 36.47 -28.55 -20.69
N LEU A 898 35.21 -28.28 -20.33
CA LEU A 898 34.03 -28.67 -21.14
C LEU A 898 34.10 -28.07 -22.55
N PHE A 899 34.47 -26.80 -22.69
CA PHE A 899 34.59 -26.16 -24.00
C PHE A 899 35.77 -26.74 -24.81
N ARG A 900 36.91 -27.01 -24.16
CA ARG A 900 38.07 -27.65 -24.81
C ARG A 900 37.76 -29.08 -25.27
N ASP A 901 37.04 -29.86 -24.47
CA ASP A 901 36.60 -31.21 -24.82
C ASP A 901 35.67 -31.22 -26.06
N ASN A 902 34.97 -30.10 -26.31
CA ASN A 902 34.18 -29.87 -27.52
C ASN A 902 34.98 -29.17 -28.64
N MET A 903 36.31 -29.31 -28.61
CA MET A 903 37.26 -28.81 -29.63
C MET A 903 37.25 -27.28 -29.85
N ILE A 904 36.76 -26.51 -28.87
CA ILE A 904 36.79 -25.04 -28.91
C ILE A 904 38.11 -24.55 -28.33
N THR A 905 38.79 -23.66 -29.06
CA THR A 905 40.03 -23.05 -28.58
C THR A 905 39.71 -21.97 -27.56
N MET A 906 40.17 -22.12 -26.33
CA MET A 906 39.91 -21.18 -25.23
C MET A 906 41.22 -20.52 -24.78
N LEU A 907 41.47 -19.28 -25.22
CA LEU A 907 42.61 -18.45 -24.88
C LEU A 907 42.24 -17.55 -23.69
N MET A 908 42.62 -17.98 -22.50
CA MET A 908 42.33 -17.31 -21.23
C MET A 908 43.51 -16.45 -20.78
N GLN A 909 43.24 -15.41 -19.99
CA GLN A 909 44.24 -14.38 -19.60
C GLN A 909 44.91 -13.71 -20.81
N THR A 910 44.16 -13.61 -21.91
CA THR A 910 44.62 -13.06 -23.19
C THR A 910 43.69 -11.93 -23.61
N THR A 911 44.24 -10.88 -24.20
CA THR A 911 43.47 -9.74 -24.72
C THR A 911 43.82 -9.46 -26.16
N VAL A 912 42.83 -9.06 -26.95
CA VAL A 912 43.04 -8.51 -28.30
C VAL A 912 43.48 -7.06 -28.17
N VAL A 913 44.57 -6.68 -28.83
CA VAL A 913 45.10 -5.31 -28.83
C VAL A 913 44.88 -4.59 -30.17
N GLU A 914 44.72 -5.34 -31.26
CA GLU A 914 44.43 -4.80 -32.59
C GLU A 914 43.58 -5.81 -33.40
N VAL A 915 42.61 -5.29 -34.15
CA VAL A 915 41.84 -6.01 -35.17
C VAL A 915 42.36 -5.55 -36.53
N VAL A 916 42.85 -6.48 -37.33
CA VAL A 916 43.46 -6.21 -38.64
C VAL A 916 42.48 -6.61 -39.73
N GLY A 917 42.33 -5.73 -40.73
CA GLY A 917 41.43 -5.94 -41.86
C GLY A 917 42.14 -5.91 -43.21
N ASP A 918 41.45 -6.38 -44.24
CA ASP A 918 41.86 -6.26 -45.64
C ASP A 918 41.52 -4.87 -46.22
N ALA A 919 41.86 -4.66 -47.50
CA ALA A 919 41.57 -3.42 -48.23
C ALA A 919 40.07 -3.14 -48.39
N ASP A 920 39.23 -4.18 -48.33
CA ASP A 920 37.77 -4.09 -48.40
C ASP A 920 37.14 -3.80 -47.03
N GLY A 921 37.96 -3.73 -45.98
CA GLY A 921 37.58 -3.44 -44.60
C GLY A 921 37.02 -4.64 -43.83
N ASN A 922 37.20 -5.88 -44.29
CA ASN A 922 36.80 -7.07 -43.55
C ASN A 922 37.88 -7.49 -42.56
N VAL A 923 37.50 -7.95 -41.37
CA VAL A 923 38.46 -8.57 -40.44
C VAL A 923 39.11 -9.80 -41.08
N THR A 924 40.44 -9.89 -40.98
CA THR A 924 41.23 -11.04 -41.45
C THR A 924 42.07 -11.66 -40.33
N GLN A 925 42.46 -10.86 -39.33
CA GLN A 925 43.39 -11.28 -38.28
C GLN A 925 43.23 -10.42 -37.01
N LEU A 926 43.61 -10.96 -35.86
CA LEU A 926 43.71 -10.27 -34.58
C LEU A 926 45.15 -10.32 -34.07
N THR A 927 45.63 -9.22 -33.51
CA THR A 927 46.87 -9.20 -32.71
C THR A 927 46.53 -9.32 -31.23
N LEU A 928 47.15 -10.30 -30.57
CA LEU A 928 47.00 -10.55 -29.13
C LEU A 928 48.06 -9.78 -28.34
N ASN A 929 47.89 -9.67 -27.02
CA ASN A 929 48.78 -8.92 -26.13
C ASN A 929 50.19 -9.50 -25.98
N ASP A 930 50.41 -10.75 -26.40
CA ASP A 930 51.73 -11.40 -26.48
C ASP A 930 52.38 -11.25 -27.87
N GLY A 931 51.75 -10.51 -28.79
CA GLY A 931 52.20 -10.32 -30.17
C GLY A 931 51.79 -11.44 -31.12
N GLN A 932 51.15 -12.52 -30.64
CA GLN A 932 50.65 -13.59 -31.48
C GLN A 932 49.57 -13.06 -32.44
N GLN A 933 49.62 -13.53 -33.68
CA GLN A 933 48.63 -13.21 -34.69
C GLN A 933 47.64 -14.36 -34.88
N LEU A 934 46.34 -14.08 -34.75
CA LEU A 934 45.26 -15.06 -34.79
C LEU A 934 44.34 -14.83 -36.01
N PRO A 935 44.24 -15.77 -36.97
CA PRO A 935 43.32 -15.63 -38.10
C PRO A 935 41.86 -15.48 -37.65
N CYS A 936 41.15 -14.51 -38.21
CA CYS A 936 39.78 -14.19 -37.83
C CYS A 936 39.02 -13.61 -39.03
N GLN A 937 37.92 -14.25 -39.42
CA GLN A 937 37.07 -13.79 -40.54
C GLN A 937 35.72 -13.26 -40.05
N CYS A 938 35.37 -13.52 -38.79
CA CYS A 938 34.20 -12.99 -38.10
C CYS A 938 34.54 -12.85 -36.61
N LEU A 939 34.34 -11.65 -36.07
CA LEU A 939 34.63 -11.31 -34.68
C LEU A 939 33.33 -11.00 -33.94
N ILE A 940 33.09 -11.64 -32.79
CA ILE A 940 31.91 -11.40 -31.96
C ILE A 940 32.36 -10.91 -30.58
N VAL A 941 31.82 -9.78 -30.13
CA VAL A 941 32.30 -9.07 -28.94
C VAL A 941 31.22 -9.04 -27.85
N GLY A 942 31.56 -9.55 -26.66
CA GLY A 942 30.67 -9.59 -25.49
C GLY A 942 31.41 -9.26 -24.20
N ILE A 943 31.62 -7.97 -23.95
CA ILE A 943 32.46 -7.46 -22.84
C ILE A 943 31.69 -6.62 -21.80
N GLY A 944 30.36 -6.64 -21.85
CA GLY A 944 29.49 -5.89 -20.94
C GLY A 944 28.51 -4.97 -21.69
N VAL A 945 27.74 -4.19 -20.93
CA VAL A 945 26.66 -3.32 -21.45
C VAL A 945 26.72 -1.91 -20.85
N ARG A 946 26.09 -0.95 -21.51
CA ARG A 946 25.78 0.40 -21.00
C ARG A 946 24.26 0.59 -20.96
N TYR A 947 23.73 1.27 -19.97
CA TYR A 947 22.29 1.53 -19.88
C TYR A 947 21.87 2.59 -20.91
N ASN A 948 20.67 2.43 -21.48
CA ASN A 948 20.16 3.32 -22.52
C ASN A 948 19.42 4.50 -21.88
N THR A 949 20.17 5.51 -21.43
CA THR A 949 19.63 6.67 -20.68
C THR A 949 20.01 8.04 -21.24
N ASP A 950 20.64 8.08 -22.42
CA ASP A 950 21.11 9.33 -23.05
C ASP A 950 19.99 10.37 -23.23
N PHE A 951 18.77 9.94 -23.60
CA PHE A 951 17.61 10.82 -23.79
C PHE A 951 17.10 11.51 -22.51
N LEU A 952 17.57 11.06 -21.35
CA LEU A 952 17.20 11.59 -20.03
C LEU A 952 18.16 12.69 -19.56
N ILE A 953 19.27 12.93 -20.26
CA ILE A 953 20.22 14.00 -19.93
C ILE A 953 19.49 15.34 -20.05
N GLY A 954 19.49 16.11 -18.96
CA GLY A 954 18.78 17.40 -18.88
C GLY A 954 17.27 17.30 -18.74
N SER A 955 16.71 16.09 -18.52
CA SER A 955 15.26 15.90 -18.39
C SER A 955 14.66 16.31 -17.04
N GLY A 956 15.51 16.47 -16.01
CA GLY A 956 15.10 16.65 -14.61
C GLY A 956 15.07 15.35 -13.80
N LEU A 957 15.22 14.18 -14.43
CA LEU A 957 15.37 12.90 -13.73
C LEU A 957 16.84 12.63 -13.36
N PRO A 958 17.19 12.40 -12.09
CA PRO A 958 18.55 12.01 -11.70
C PRO A 958 18.93 10.63 -12.24
N ILE A 959 20.16 10.52 -12.80
CA ILE A 959 20.74 9.28 -13.32
C ILE A 959 22.01 8.98 -12.52
N ASN A 960 22.21 7.72 -12.15
CA ASN A 960 23.42 7.28 -11.46
C ASN A 960 24.65 7.39 -12.36
N ALA A 961 25.84 7.44 -11.75
CA ALA A 961 27.11 7.56 -12.49
C ALA A 961 27.37 6.43 -13.49
N ASP A 962 26.80 5.25 -13.28
CA ASP A 962 26.88 4.10 -14.18
C ASP A 962 25.81 4.10 -15.29
N GLY A 963 24.93 5.10 -15.30
CA GLY A 963 23.82 5.26 -16.23
C GLY A 963 22.50 4.61 -15.79
N SER A 964 22.47 3.95 -14.63
CA SER A 964 21.24 3.34 -14.09
C SER A 964 20.31 4.37 -13.45
N ILE A 965 19.04 4.01 -13.24
CA ILE A 965 18.02 4.92 -12.66
C ILE A 965 17.56 4.37 -11.31
N GLN A 966 17.66 5.19 -10.26
CA GLN A 966 17.21 4.83 -8.93
C GLN A 966 15.69 4.67 -8.87
N ALA A 967 15.24 3.56 -8.27
CA ALA A 967 13.83 3.31 -7.99
C ALA A 967 13.61 2.92 -6.53
N ASP A 968 12.40 3.14 -6.02
CA ASP A 968 11.96 2.63 -4.73
C ASP A 968 11.41 1.18 -4.84
N THR A 969 10.82 0.66 -3.75
CA THR A 969 10.24 -0.69 -3.74
C THR A 969 8.98 -0.82 -4.60
N TYR A 970 8.40 0.29 -5.07
CA TYR A 970 7.25 0.33 -5.97
C TYR A 970 7.66 0.53 -7.44
N LEU A 971 8.97 0.60 -7.69
CA LEU A 971 9.60 0.93 -8.97
C LEU A 971 9.31 2.34 -9.47
N GLN A 972 8.89 3.22 -8.58
CA GLN A 972 8.75 4.64 -8.87
C GLN A 972 10.11 5.32 -8.70
N THR A 973 10.40 6.28 -9.58
CA THR A 973 11.59 7.12 -9.46
C THR A 973 11.38 8.23 -8.43
N LEU A 974 12.34 9.14 -8.29
CA LEU A 974 12.16 10.34 -7.46
C LEU A 974 11.12 11.31 -8.02
N ILE A 975 10.81 11.21 -9.32
CA ILE A 975 9.79 12.01 -9.99
C ILE A 975 8.45 11.29 -9.92
N ASP A 976 7.42 12.01 -9.49
CA ASP A 976 6.07 11.47 -9.40
C ASP A 976 5.56 11.04 -10.81
N ASP A 977 4.80 9.95 -10.85
CA ASP A 977 4.28 9.33 -12.10
C ASP A 977 5.32 8.76 -13.09
N VAL A 978 6.61 8.79 -12.75
CA VAL A 978 7.68 8.20 -13.56
C VAL A 978 8.23 6.95 -12.88
N TYR A 979 8.20 5.84 -13.61
CA TYR A 979 8.60 4.50 -13.16
C TYR A 979 9.76 3.98 -14.00
N VAL A 980 10.53 3.03 -13.46
CA VAL A 980 11.62 2.38 -14.19
C VAL A 980 11.61 0.87 -13.99
N ALA A 981 11.86 0.11 -15.06
CA ALA A 981 11.87 -1.36 -15.04
C ALA A 981 12.96 -1.96 -15.96
N GLY A 982 13.25 -3.24 -15.75
CA GLY A 982 14.25 -3.96 -16.55
C GLY A 982 15.70 -3.63 -16.19
N ASP A 983 16.62 -3.88 -17.13
CA ASP A 983 18.07 -3.82 -16.92
C ASP A 983 18.54 -2.45 -16.37
N VAL A 984 17.88 -1.36 -16.78
CA VAL A 984 18.22 0.04 -16.42
C VAL A 984 17.82 0.42 -14.99
N ALA A 985 16.92 -0.35 -14.36
CA ALA A 985 16.45 -0.05 -13.01
C ALA A 985 17.53 -0.38 -11.98
N HIS A 986 17.84 0.57 -11.09
CA HIS A 986 18.61 0.37 -9.88
C HIS A 986 17.64 0.27 -8.69
N ALA A 987 17.18 -0.95 -8.42
CA ALA A 987 16.04 -1.21 -7.55
C ALA A 987 16.38 -2.16 -6.39
N PRO A 988 15.62 -2.13 -5.27
CA PRO A 988 15.84 -3.02 -4.13
C PRO A 988 15.73 -4.51 -4.49
N VAL A 989 16.71 -5.31 -4.05
CA VAL A 989 16.69 -6.77 -4.24
C VAL A 989 16.31 -7.46 -2.94
N HIS A 990 15.08 -7.99 -2.86
CA HIS A 990 14.55 -8.59 -1.63
C HIS A 990 15.41 -9.74 -1.09
N SER A 991 15.90 -10.63 -1.95
CA SER A 991 16.78 -11.73 -1.54
C SER A 991 18.15 -11.26 -1.01
N ASP A 992 18.51 -10.00 -1.22
CA ASP A 992 19.78 -9.39 -0.78
C ASP A 992 19.56 -8.25 0.22
N ASN A 993 18.58 -8.43 1.13
CA ASN A 993 18.23 -7.46 2.17
C ASN A 993 17.89 -6.07 1.62
N ASN A 994 17.20 -6.02 0.49
CA ASN A 994 16.80 -4.80 -0.21
C ASN A 994 17.99 -3.91 -0.63
N ARG A 995 19.22 -4.44 -0.71
CA ARG A 995 20.31 -3.72 -1.36
C ARG A 995 19.92 -3.43 -2.80
N CYS A 996 20.06 -2.18 -3.21
CA CYS A 996 19.74 -1.77 -4.57
C CYS A 996 20.81 -2.28 -5.54
N SER A 997 20.36 -2.79 -6.68
CA SER A 997 21.25 -3.26 -7.73
C SER A 997 20.53 -3.22 -9.08
N SER A 998 21.31 -3.10 -10.15
CA SER A 998 20.83 -3.23 -11.51
C SER A 998 21.12 -4.63 -12.03
N ILE A 999 20.06 -5.41 -12.23
CA ILE A 999 20.15 -6.82 -12.60
C ILE A 999 19.66 -7.00 -14.03
N GLY A 1000 20.60 -7.25 -14.94
CA GLY A 1000 20.32 -7.57 -16.34
C GLY A 1000 19.83 -9.00 -16.50
N HIS A 1001 18.52 -9.23 -16.38
CA HIS A 1001 17.94 -10.56 -16.56
C HIS A 1001 16.44 -10.54 -16.90
N ASP A 1002 16.01 -11.49 -17.74
CA ASP A 1002 14.64 -11.60 -18.26
C ASP A 1002 13.59 -11.76 -17.15
N GLN A 1003 13.80 -12.67 -16.19
CA GLN A 1003 12.89 -12.87 -15.06
C GLN A 1003 12.72 -11.60 -14.21
N THR A 1004 13.82 -10.90 -13.93
CA THR A 1004 13.80 -9.69 -13.10
C THR A 1004 13.12 -8.54 -13.85
N ALA A 1005 13.38 -8.41 -15.15
CA ALA A 1005 12.73 -7.44 -16.01
C ALA A 1005 11.21 -7.66 -16.11
N GLN A 1006 10.75 -8.90 -16.24
CA GLN A 1006 9.32 -9.25 -16.19
C GLN A 1006 8.69 -8.84 -14.86
N TYR A 1007 9.36 -9.19 -13.75
CA TYR A 1007 8.87 -8.87 -12.42
C TYR A 1007 8.79 -7.35 -12.20
N HIS A 1008 9.80 -6.62 -12.69
CA HIS A 1008 9.78 -5.16 -12.65
C HIS A 1008 8.61 -4.58 -13.45
N GLY A 1009 8.41 -5.01 -14.70
CA GLY A 1009 7.31 -4.54 -15.53
C GLY A 1009 5.94 -4.77 -14.88
N ARG A 1010 5.74 -5.92 -14.23
CA ARG A 1010 4.49 -6.22 -13.49
C ARG A 1010 4.29 -5.30 -12.30
N ILE A 1011 5.31 -5.16 -11.43
CA ILE A 1011 5.19 -4.34 -10.21
C ILE A 1011 4.98 -2.87 -10.57
N ALA A 1012 5.73 -2.34 -11.53
CA ALA A 1012 5.55 -0.98 -12.02
C ALA A 1012 4.12 -0.77 -12.53
N ALA A 1013 3.58 -1.68 -13.36
CA ALA A 1013 2.22 -1.56 -13.88
C ALA A 1013 1.13 -1.60 -12.80
N ILE A 1014 1.25 -2.46 -11.79
CA ILE A 1014 0.27 -2.50 -10.68
C ILE A 1014 0.25 -1.13 -9.98
N ASN A 1015 1.43 -0.59 -9.68
CA ASN A 1015 1.55 0.69 -9.00
C ASN A 1015 1.17 1.88 -9.91
N MET A 1016 1.37 1.77 -11.23
CA MET A 1016 0.91 2.75 -12.23
C MET A 1016 -0.61 2.76 -12.38
N ALA A 1017 -1.27 1.58 -12.35
CA ALA A 1017 -2.73 1.48 -12.49
C ALA A 1017 -3.48 2.10 -11.31
N GLY A 1018 -2.86 2.17 -10.13
CA GLY A 1018 -3.40 2.86 -8.96
C GLY A 1018 -4.49 2.08 -8.20
N SER A 1019 -4.85 0.86 -8.63
CA SER A 1019 -5.86 0.03 -7.97
C SER A 1019 -5.40 -0.56 -6.63
N ARG A 1020 -4.08 -0.70 -6.44
CA ARG A 1020 -3.43 -1.16 -5.19
C ARG A 1020 -1.91 -0.91 -5.25
N LEU A 1021 -1.26 -0.80 -4.08
CA LEU A 1021 0.20 -0.71 -3.98
C LEU A 1021 0.83 -2.06 -3.62
N VAL A 1022 1.86 -2.46 -4.37
CA VAL A 1022 2.58 -3.74 -4.18
C VAL A 1022 4.10 -3.50 -4.15
N ASP A 1023 4.75 -4.04 -3.13
CA ASP A 1023 6.19 -4.00 -2.94
C ASP A 1023 6.93 -5.02 -3.81
N LEU A 1024 8.12 -4.63 -4.27
CA LEU A 1024 9.02 -5.47 -5.05
C LEU A 1024 9.71 -6.52 -4.16
N ARG A 1025 9.33 -7.80 -4.32
CA ARG A 1025 9.90 -8.94 -3.56
C ARG A 1025 10.80 -9.87 -4.39
N THR A 1026 11.74 -9.28 -5.13
CA THR A 1026 12.53 -10.02 -6.13
C THR A 1026 13.49 -11.03 -5.53
N VAL A 1027 13.43 -12.26 -6.03
CA VAL A 1027 14.48 -13.28 -5.91
C VAL A 1027 14.99 -13.58 -7.32
N PRO A 1028 16.14 -13.03 -7.75
CA PRO A 1028 16.63 -13.23 -9.10
C PRO A 1028 16.84 -14.73 -9.38
N PHE A 1029 16.37 -15.20 -10.54
CA PHE A 1029 16.50 -16.59 -10.96
C PHE A 1029 16.97 -16.67 -12.41
N TYR A 1030 18.00 -17.47 -12.68
CA TYR A 1030 18.68 -17.59 -13.98
C TYR A 1030 18.78 -19.06 -14.41
N SER A 1031 18.78 -19.30 -15.72
CA SER A 1031 19.02 -20.64 -16.27
C SER A 1031 19.72 -20.56 -17.62
N THR A 1032 20.75 -21.38 -17.79
CA THR A 1032 21.48 -21.56 -19.06
C THR A 1032 21.76 -23.04 -19.29
N ARG A 1033 22.01 -23.41 -20.55
CA ARG A 1033 22.36 -24.78 -20.95
C ARG A 1033 23.59 -24.75 -21.84
N LEU A 1034 24.67 -25.36 -21.37
CA LEU A 1034 25.95 -25.47 -22.08
C LEU A 1034 26.21 -26.96 -22.42
N PHE A 1035 26.21 -27.34 -23.69
CA PHE A 1035 26.39 -28.71 -24.20
C PHE A 1035 25.52 -29.76 -23.48
N ASN A 1036 24.22 -29.48 -23.38
CA ASN A 1036 23.23 -30.27 -22.62
C ASN A 1036 23.41 -30.31 -21.10
N ILE A 1037 24.38 -29.57 -20.55
CA ILE A 1037 24.55 -29.39 -19.11
C ILE A 1037 23.74 -28.18 -18.65
N ASN A 1038 22.85 -28.39 -17.68
CA ASN A 1038 21.95 -27.35 -17.21
C ASN A 1038 22.54 -26.66 -15.97
N PHE A 1039 22.73 -25.35 -16.06
CA PHE A 1039 23.10 -24.51 -14.93
C PHE A 1039 21.92 -23.63 -14.54
N ARG A 1040 21.60 -23.60 -13.25
CA ARG A 1040 20.54 -22.76 -12.67
C ARG A 1040 21.12 -21.95 -11.55
N CYS A 1041 20.70 -20.70 -11.42
CA CYS A 1041 21.13 -19.81 -10.35
C CYS A 1041 19.93 -19.14 -9.70
N ALA A 1042 19.98 -18.95 -8.39
CA ALA A 1042 19.05 -18.09 -7.68
C ALA A 1042 19.77 -17.23 -6.64
N GLY A 1043 19.32 -15.99 -6.47
CA GLY A 1043 19.96 -14.98 -5.63
C GLY A 1043 21.10 -14.23 -6.33
N THR A 1044 21.69 -13.30 -5.61
CA THR A 1044 22.78 -12.43 -6.10
C THR A 1044 23.55 -11.85 -4.90
N GLY A 1045 24.73 -11.29 -5.16
CA GLY A 1045 25.54 -10.58 -4.17
C GLY A 1045 27.02 -10.94 -4.25
N ARG A 1046 27.84 -10.22 -3.46
CA ARG A 1046 29.28 -10.50 -3.33
C ARG A 1046 29.51 -11.57 -2.26
N TYR A 1047 30.16 -12.66 -2.63
CA TYR A 1047 30.48 -13.77 -1.73
C TYR A 1047 31.92 -13.71 -1.24
N SER A 1048 32.17 -14.29 -0.08
CA SER A 1048 33.51 -14.50 0.49
C SER A 1048 33.92 -15.96 0.53
N ASP A 1049 32.96 -16.90 0.45
CA ASP A 1049 33.24 -18.33 0.46
C ASP A 1049 32.19 -19.11 -0.36
N VAL A 1050 32.51 -20.36 -0.70
CA VAL A 1050 31.63 -21.28 -1.43
C VAL A 1050 31.64 -22.67 -0.78
N VAL A 1051 30.45 -23.22 -0.55
CA VAL A 1051 30.26 -24.61 -0.12
C VAL A 1051 29.69 -25.41 -1.29
N ILE A 1052 30.33 -26.52 -1.66
CA ILE A 1052 29.91 -27.35 -2.79
C ILE A 1052 29.41 -28.71 -2.27
N ASP A 1053 28.16 -29.05 -2.58
CA ASP A 1053 27.58 -30.39 -2.44
C ASP A 1053 27.58 -31.09 -3.80
N GLY A 1054 28.22 -32.24 -3.89
CA GLY A 1054 28.33 -33.04 -5.12
C GLY A 1054 29.72 -32.97 -5.74
N ASN A 1055 29.79 -33.17 -7.05
CA ASN A 1055 31.05 -33.31 -7.77
C ASN A 1055 31.12 -32.35 -8.96
N VAL A 1056 32.07 -31.42 -8.90
CA VAL A 1056 32.31 -30.42 -9.95
C VAL A 1056 32.82 -31.10 -11.23
N GLU A 1057 33.74 -32.06 -11.12
CA GLU A 1057 34.32 -32.77 -12.27
C GLU A 1057 33.25 -33.48 -13.12
N THR A 1058 32.27 -34.11 -12.48
CA THR A 1058 31.16 -34.80 -13.17
C THR A 1058 29.99 -33.88 -13.52
N LEU A 1059 30.09 -32.56 -13.25
CA LEU A 1059 29.05 -31.57 -13.51
C LEU A 1059 27.69 -31.95 -12.87
N ASN A 1060 27.74 -32.45 -11.63
CA ASN A 1060 26.59 -32.79 -10.82
C ASN A 1060 26.79 -32.27 -9.39
N PHE A 1061 26.47 -31.00 -9.18
CA PHE A 1061 26.73 -30.30 -7.92
C PHE A 1061 25.74 -29.17 -7.63
N ALA A 1062 25.69 -28.73 -6.37
CA ALA A 1062 25.09 -27.49 -5.92
C ALA A 1062 26.15 -26.67 -5.17
N ALA A 1063 26.41 -25.45 -5.64
CA ALA A 1063 27.34 -24.51 -5.04
C ALA A 1063 26.56 -23.41 -4.33
N TYR A 1064 26.82 -23.25 -3.04
CA TYR A 1064 26.21 -22.25 -2.16
C TYR A 1064 27.24 -21.17 -1.87
N TYR A 1065 26.96 -19.94 -2.30
CA TYR A 1065 27.85 -18.81 -2.12
C TYR A 1065 27.48 -18.05 -0.86
N LEU A 1066 28.46 -17.84 0.02
CA LEU A 1066 28.26 -17.28 1.34
C LEU A 1066 28.85 -15.87 1.43
N ASP A 1067 28.16 -14.97 2.14
CA ASP A 1067 28.76 -13.73 2.59
C ASP A 1067 29.71 -13.95 3.79
N ASN A 1068 30.33 -12.87 4.25
CA ASN A 1068 31.26 -12.89 5.39
C ASN A 1068 30.58 -13.19 6.75
N LEU A 1069 29.25 -13.33 6.78
CA LEU A 1069 28.45 -13.70 7.95
C LEU A 1069 27.88 -15.12 7.84
N ASP A 1070 28.46 -15.93 6.95
CA ASP A 1070 28.05 -17.30 6.65
C ASP A 1070 26.60 -17.44 6.18
N LYS A 1071 26.02 -16.38 5.58
CA LYS A 1071 24.69 -16.43 4.96
C LYS A 1071 24.83 -16.81 3.49
N VAL A 1072 24.04 -17.77 3.04
CA VAL A 1072 23.91 -18.09 1.62
C VAL A 1072 23.17 -16.95 0.93
N ILE A 1073 23.83 -16.30 -0.03
CA ILE A 1073 23.30 -15.17 -0.80
C ILE A 1073 22.90 -15.57 -2.22
N SER A 1074 23.55 -16.60 -2.78
CA SER A 1074 23.18 -17.20 -4.05
C SER A 1074 23.49 -18.69 -4.10
N VAL A 1075 22.80 -19.42 -4.98
CA VAL A 1075 23.00 -20.85 -5.21
C VAL A 1075 23.07 -21.11 -6.70
N VAL A 1076 24.12 -21.83 -7.13
CA VAL A 1076 24.26 -22.36 -8.49
C VAL A 1076 24.11 -23.88 -8.46
N GLY A 1077 23.14 -24.41 -9.18
CA GLY A 1077 22.95 -25.85 -9.36
C GLY A 1077 23.34 -26.29 -10.77
N CYS A 1078 24.05 -27.42 -10.87
CA CYS A 1078 24.38 -28.09 -12.10
C CYS A 1078 23.81 -29.52 -12.05
N ASN A 1079 22.78 -29.81 -12.86
CA ASN A 1079 22.05 -31.08 -12.87
C ASN A 1079 21.55 -31.57 -11.49
N ARG A 1080 21.32 -30.65 -10.53
CA ARG A 1080 20.91 -30.92 -9.14
C ARG A 1080 19.50 -30.40 -8.84
N ASP A 1081 18.57 -30.65 -9.73
CA ASP A 1081 17.22 -30.10 -9.60
C ASP A 1081 16.40 -30.81 -8.51
N PRO A 1082 15.51 -30.12 -7.78
CA PRO A 1082 15.12 -28.71 -7.91
C PRO A 1082 15.79 -27.77 -6.88
N ILE A 1083 17.04 -28.03 -6.47
CA ILE A 1083 17.70 -27.35 -5.32
C ILE A 1083 17.68 -25.82 -5.40
N VAL A 1084 17.86 -25.28 -6.61
CA VAL A 1084 17.87 -23.83 -6.87
C VAL A 1084 16.47 -23.23 -6.70
N SER A 1085 15.43 -23.92 -7.18
CA SER A 1085 14.04 -23.52 -6.95
C SER A 1085 13.66 -23.63 -5.47
N GLN A 1086 14.20 -24.61 -4.75
CA GLN A 1086 13.99 -24.74 -3.30
C GLN A 1086 14.61 -23.56 -2.55
N TYR A 1087 15.82 -23.15 -2.92
CA TYR A 1087 16.47 -21.97 -2.35
C TYR A 1087 15.71 -20.68 -2.68
N ALA A 1088 15.28 -20.51 -3.94
CA ALA A 1088 14.52 -19.34 -4.35
C ALA A 1088 13.20 -19.21 -3.58
N GLU A 1089 12.48 -20.33 -3.41
CA GLU A 1089 11.26 -20.37 -2.62
C GLU A 1089 11.53 -20.04 -1.15
N LEU A 1090 12.58 -20.62 -0.56
CA LEU A 1090 13.00 -20.31 0.81
C LEU A 1090 13.27 -18.81 1.00
N ARG A 1091 14.04 -18.19 0.09
CA ARG A 1091 14.37 -16.76 0.16
C ARG A 1091 13.15 -15.86 -0.02
N SER A 1092 12.24 -16.23 -0.92
CA SER A 1092 11.01 -15.46 -1.14
C SER A 1092 10.06 -15.42 0.06
N GLN A 1093 10.23 -16.37 1.01
CA GLN A 1093 9.53 -16.41 2.29
C GLN A 1093 10.29 -15.62 3.39
N GLY A 1094 11.34 -14.87 3.03
CA GLY A 1094 12.16 -14.10 3.95
C GLY A 1094 13.17 -14.94 4.77
N ARG A 1095 13.22 -16.26 4.56
CA ARG A 1095 14.07 -17.16 5.35
C ARG A 1095 15.52 -17.10 4.88
N ILE A 1096 16.47 -17.20 5.80
CA ILE A 1096 17.91 -17.16 5.50
C ILE A 1096 18.48 -18.57 5.67
N LEU A 1097 19.27 -19.01 4.70
CA LEU A 1097 20.06 -20.23 4.79
C LEU A 1097 21.49 -19.87 5.20
N ARG A 1098 22.07 -20.60 6.14
CA ARG A 1098 23.44 -20.34 6.66
C ARG A 1098 24.34 -21.55 6.49
N ARG A 1099 25.67 -21.36 6.59
CA ARG A 1099 26.67 -22.44 6.48
C ARG A 1099 26.30 -23.69 7.29
N HIS A 1100 26.00 -23.50 8.58
CA HIS A 1100 25.67 -24.62 9.48
C HIS A 1100 24.46 -25.44 9.03
N ASP A 1101 23.54 -24.87 8.24
CA ASP A 1101 22.37 -25.57 7.70
C ASP A 1101 22.73 -26.50 6.54
N LEU A 1102 23.84 -26.20 5.85
CA LEU A 1102 24.36 -27.01 4.75
C LEU A 1102 25.09 -28.26 5.28
N LEU A 1103 25.65 -28.18 6.49
CA LEU A 1103 26.48 -29.23 7.08
C LEU A 1103 25.69 -30.20 7.98
N ASP A 1104 24.41 -29.92 8.26
CA ASP A 1104 23.56 -30.80 9.07
C ASP A 1104 23.06 -32.02 8.27
N ALA A 1105 23.86 -33.09 8.29
CA ALA A 1105 23.53 -34.35 7.64
C ALA A 1105 22.27 -35.04 8.19
N LYS A 1106 21.83 -34.69 9.42
CA LYS A 1106 20.63 -35.28 10.04
C LYS A 1106 19.36 -34.58 9.59
N LYS A 1107 19.43 -33.32 9.13
CA LYS A 1107 18.28 -32.53 8.66
C LYS A 1107 18.65 -31.69 7.42
N PRO A 1108 18.51 -32.27 6.21
CA PRO A 1108 18.73 -31.53 4.97
C PRO A 1108 17.88 -30.25 4.95
N TRP A 1109 18.49 -29.09 4.71
CA TRP A 1109 17.80 -27.80 4.76
C TRP A 1109 16.59 -27.74 3.81
N ALA A 1110 16.65 -28.45 2.68
CA ALA A 1110 15.56 -28.56 1.72
C ALA A 1110 14.28 -29.19 2.32
N ALA A 1111 14.40 -30.04 3.33
CA ALA A 1111 13.25 -30.61 4.04
C ALA A 1111 12.51 -29.57 4.90
N ARG A 1112 13.16 -28.46 5.25
CA ARG A 1112 12.59 -27.38 6.08
C ARG A 1112 11.54 -26.54 5.34
N LEU A 1113 11.27 -26.83 4.06
CA LEU A 1113 10.19 -26.21 3.28
C LEU A 1113 8.81 -26.84 3.57
N LYS A 1114 8.74 -28.06 4.12
CA LYS A 1114 7.50 -28.86 4.22
C LYS A 1114 6.73 -28.69 5.55
N GLY A 1115 6.72 -27.51 6.14
CA GLY A 1115 6.01 -27.30 7.41
C GLY A 1115 5.52 -25.86 7.59
N PRO A 1116 4.44 -25.67 8.38
CA PRO A 1116 3.93 -24.33 8.68
C PRO A 1116 5.01 -23.48 9.34
N ILE A 1117 4.99 -22.20 9.00
CA ILE A 1117 5.88 -21.18 9.57
C ILE A 1117 5.68 -21.18 11.10
N LYS A 1118 6.65 -21.73 11.84
CA LYS A 1118 6.83 -21.32 13.23
C LYS A 1118 7.53 -19.98 13.18
N CYS A 1119 6.78 -18.89 13.37
CA CYS A 1119 7.38 -17.60 13.66
C CYS A 1119 8.26 -17.77 14.90
N TYR A 1120 9.56 -17.53 14.73
CA TYR A 1120 10.47 -17.21 15.83
C TYR A 1120 10.74 -15.72 15.81
#